data_AF-A0A449B5V3-F1
#
_entry.id   AF-A0A449B5V3-F1
#
_cell.length_a   1.000
_cell.length_b   1.000
_cell.length_c   1.000
_cell.angle_alpha   90.00
_cell.angle_beta   90.00
_cell.angle_gamma   90.00
#
_symmetry.space_group_name_H-M   'P 1'
#
loop_
_entity.id
_entity.type
_entity.pdbx_description
1 polymer ?
#
loop_
_entity_poly.entity_id
_entity_poly.type
_entity_poly.pdbx_seq_one_letter_code
_entity_poly.pdbx_strand_id
1 'polypeptide(L)'
;MKKIFFKKFLIPTTFLTGISTSMVLASCTANDSISQSDVENFVANKYSLTITSTNKSAFDLESSDITLTNNTNETKLSFESTLLNDLENPNAFISSGYSLDAVTNKMLAGEVLVKVKITFKDSKQTLSYDKYLFVKGALNYERALEQISDKIDFELPNLANVTLPLEKNISKYNHDLGDLKYNLNSLNLQLNNNTKFIVKTNNALTGIVKLVPIRYFSSKSQKFLYKELPLDQELVLHQQQFIPTLDVVLDTKQYLAPLRVDLSQNTKFANRSLSELNPSELKFEDLQNSLYLGDLIDLKTNQSITLPEFYKHNIIESINSIQTNDNDGQMVVNLTLRLPHLDNVQYFSTQGLTNYESQRVKTQLILGGFKNDKSSIVANNDIPQEANNIVTTTSSSNVLNDILEAFDYTSSSEFFTFKDQVNIQNLAFRDFANNNYIKQHTTFNEVALKDLLKTKFNNYASLINSLKVRIRYHDIRQREGNKNQTIIPIDLVHVIDSNKYLYEFRTVNFVVDNLGLNTNNDKWIQLSSSLDNLINDIKQNPLNVTLANKFLTASVVQNTPVEQLSVSQLNKLFKVSLSEELKNQLNTLWEENKYISNIFVSKVRFDANVHKLKATIRVALSDNANEYNQLIKQIQKEDPQASLTLVQAQEKLQNTSRSNLGKDIEITLNYANSGLENYLLNEQLASLVKVNIAHTNEAHYNFEKFNLADFTFTKPNNFSYLQLVSHKVIDAKNVDFTFKAIDATNQKEYQFTKHFGLGHFSNIFEEEFTKNNINSYNFIAGPLTKQNLSKVNAQIFSLYGSNLLTGGYDELRGFYASSPSFPYQLHLGEDYLAPNKTAIVAPYDGEILGIVYHDNVSKANDIAEGVGTTLLMRVKVEDMNLSPKDKELYFKDSLYAYIGVIHLDQEQTFNNKALNISSKEIEQTDSKGNKTIDVYATKFDAQLNDYVAITPDNPLKVTKNQIIAYIGDTHENGGWMSHAHVSVIVSGERNWNENGFWAPKRDYYESRLKTYNPDSPRFNWSGIRVPGVAFNSGDLSKQRNLQAPKVDPQSGKVIIPKEDSDTLYSFTIFPIEAQEMRNGLRNPNILFKLRTKETYAFDISELFKINN
;
A
#
# COMPACT_ATOMS: atom_id res chain seq x y z
N MET A 1 50.26 -29.64 -24.53
CA MET A 1 50.49 -30.25 -23.20
C MET A 1 50.43 -29.14 -22.13
N LYS A 2 49.25 -28.86 -21.55
CA LYS A 2 49.07 -27.98 -20.38
C LYS A 2 48.56 -28.89 -19.25
N LYS A 3 49.31 -28.99 -18.16
CA LYS A 3 48.91 -29.70 -16.93
C LYS A 3 47.74 -28.94 -16.29
N ILE A 4 46.51 -29.38 -16.54
CA ILE A 4 45.37 -29.01 -15.71
C ILE A 4 45.43 -29.93 -14.48
N PHE A 5 45.93 -29.41 -13.36
CA PHE A 5 45.81 -30.07 -12.06
C PHE A 5 44.36 -29.92 -11.58
N PHE A 6 43.51 -30.90 -11.86
CA PHE A 6 42.26 -31.07 -11.12
C PHE A 6 42.62 -31.53 -9.70
N LYS A 7 42.54 -30.64 -8.70
CA LYS A 7 42.95 -30.93 -7.31
C LYS A 7 41.86 -31.56 -6.43
N LYS A 8 40.58 -31.54 -6.84
CA LYS A 8 39.44 -32.13 -6.11
C LYS A 8 38.50 -32.77 -7.13
N PHE A 9 38.14 -34.04 -6.96
CA PHE A 9 37.24 -34.75 -7.88
C PHE A 9 35.91 -35.12 -7.20
N LEU A 10 34.82 -35.00 -7.94
CA LEU A 10 33.59 -35.79 -7.75
C LEU A 10 33.74 -37.04 -8.61
N ILE A 11 34.14 -38.16 -8.02
CA ILE A 11 34.31 -39.41 -8.79
C ILE A 11 32.99 -40.17 -8.76
N PRO A 12 32.31 -40.40 -9.90
CA PRO A 12 31.26 -41.41 -9.98
C PRO A 12 31.92 -42.79 -9.86
N THR A 13 31.48 -43.62 -8.93
CA THR A 13 32.05 -44.97 -8.67
C THR A 13 31.87 -45.99 -9.80
N THR A 14 31.37 -45.60 -10.97
CA THR A 14 31.15 -46.49 -12.11
C THR A 14 32.45 -46.78 -12.86
N PHE A 15 33.26 -47.68 -12.31
CA PHE A 15 34.15 -48.52 -13.13
C PHE A 15 34.08 -50.01 -12.83
N LEU A 16 33.36 -50.44 -11.79
CA LEU A 16 33.10 -51.86 -11.52
C LEU A 16 31.66 -51.98 -10.96
N THR A 17 30.82 -52.79 -11.61
CA THR A 17 29.47 -53.21 -11.16
C THR A 17 28.28 -52.22 -11.25
N GLY A 18 27.95 -51.74 -12.47
CA GLY A 18 26.59 -51.60 -13.03
C GLY A 18 25.34 -51.07 -12.27
N ILE A 19 25.33 -50.67 -10.99
CA ILE A 19 24.10 -50.19 -10.31
C ILE A 19 24.41 -49.01 -9.37
N SER A 20 23.77 -47.86 -9.63
CA SER A 20 23.82 -46.57 -8.92
C SER A 20 25.17 -45.82 -8.88
N THR A 21 25.19 -44.56 -9.34
CA THR A 21 26.34 -43.66 -9.32
C THR A 21 26.49 -43.00 -7.94
N SER A 22 27.34 -43.55 -7.08
CA SER A 22 27.80 -42.88 -5.86
C SER A 22 28.86 -41.84 -6.24
N MET A 23 28.67 -40.57 -5.89
CA MET A 23 29.75 -39.57 -5.93
C MET A 23 30.44 -39.52 -4.57
N VAL A 24 31.76 -39.66 -4.54
CA VAL A 24 32.57 -39.56 -3.31
C VAL A 24 33.30 -38.22 -3.29
N LEU A 25 33.27 -37.52 -2.16
CA LEU A 25 34.05 -36.30 -1.94
C LEU A 25 35.47 -36.69 -1.47
N ALA A 26 36.48 -36.53 -2.34
CA ALA A 26 37.87 -36.91 -2.04
C ALA A 26 38.90 -35.84 -2.47
N SER A 27 39.93 -35.67 -1.63
CA SER A 27 41.13 -34.87 -1.92
C SER A 27 42.28 -35.80 -2.34
N CYS A 28 42.94 -35.50 -3.46
CA CYS A 28 44.00 -36.35 -4.04
C CYS A 28 45.40 -36.09 -3.49
N THR A 29 45.57 -35.15 -2.55
CA THR A 29 46.88 -34.83 -1.96
C THR A 29 46.87 -35.04 -0.44
N ALA A 30 48.01 -35.45 0.12
CA ALA A 30 48.15 -35.65 1.56
C ALA A 30 47.95 -34.36 2.38
N ASN A 31 47.98 -33.17 1.75
CA ASN A 31 48.00 -31.87 2.44
C ASN A 31 46.80 -30.94 2.18
N ASP A 32 45.88 -31.23 1.24
CA ASP A 32 44.73 -30.34 1.00
C ASP A 32 43.50 -30.78 1.85
N SER A 33 43.03 -29.90 2.74
CA SER A 33 41.81 -30.08 3.56
C SER A 33 40.54 -29.74 2.77
N ILE A 34 39.48 -30.51 2.96
CA ILE A 34 38.14 -30.17 2.46
C ILE A 34 37.66 -28.93 3.24
N SER A 35 37.10 -27.92 2.59
CA SER A 35 36.56 -26.74 3.30
C SER A 35 35.07 -26.92 3.60
N GLN A 36 34.52 -26.14 4.53
CA GLN A 36 33.08 -26.12 4.80
C GLN A 36 32.27 -25.80 3.53
N SER A 37 32.72 -24.84 2.73
CA SER A 37 32.06 -24.48 1.45
C SER A 37 32.05 -25.64 0.45
N ASP A 38 33.09 -26.48 0.42
CA ASP A 38 33.11 -27.67 -0.45
C ASP A 38 32.02 -28.69 -0.03
N VAL A 39 31.82 -28.87 1.29
CA VAL A 39 30.77 -29.74 1.84
C VAL A 39 29.39 -29.15 1.56
N GLU A 40 29.21 -27.83 1.75
CA GLU A 40 27.96 -27.12 1.47
C GLU A 40 27.52 -27.27 0.01
N ASN A 41 28.44 -27.07 -0.93
CA ASN A 41 28.18 -27.22 -2.37
C ASN A 41 27.84 -28.68 -2.74
N PHE A 42 28.53 -29.65 -2.13
CA PHE A 42 28.27 -31.07 -2.39
C PHE A 42 26.88 -31.51 -1.91
N VAL A 43 26.44 -30.98 -0.78
CA VAL A 43 25.21 -31.38 -0.10
C VAL A 43 23.96 -30.66 -0.64
N ALA A 44 24.13 -29.61 -1.47
CA ALA A 44 23.11 -28.64 -1.86
C ALA A 44 21.79 -29.19 -2.43
N ASN A 45 21.70 -30.45 -2.86
CA ASN A 45 20.46 -31.11 -3.30
C ASN A 45 20.44 -32.61 -2.97
N LYS A 46 21.12 -33.00 -1.88
CA LYS A 46 21.42 -34.41 -1.60
C LYS A 46 20.76 -34.97 -0.35
N TYR A 47 19.91 -34.18 0.30
CA TYR A 47 19.00 -34.65 1.35
C TYR A 47 17.63 -34.00 1.15
N SER A 48 16.59 -34.63 1.65
CA SER A 48 15.22 -34.09 1.65
C SER A 48 14.60 -34.20 3.04
N LEU A 49 13.84 -33.19 3.42
CA LEU A 49 13.00 -33.20 4.62
C LEU A 49 11.54 -33.31 4.21
N THR A 50 10.81 -34.21 4.86
CA THR A 50 9.37 -34.36 4.67
C THR A 50 8.69 -34.52 6.03
N ILE A 51 7.51 -33.90 6.18
CA ILE A 51 6.63 -34.15 7.34
C ILE A 51 5.78 -35.39 7.04
N THR A 52 5.81 -36.37 7.93
CA THR A 52 5.04 -37.63 7.78
C THR A 52 3.64 -37.55 8.38
N SER A 53 3.43 -36.66 9.36
CA SER A 53 2.12 -36.43 9.98
C SER A 53 1.38 -35.28 9.31
N THR A 54 0.33 -35.61 8.56
CA THR A 54 -0.54 -34.62 7.87
C THR A 54 -1.71 -34.15 8.73
N ASN A 55 -1.87 -34.69 9.95
CA ASN A 55 -2.96 -34.41 10.88
C ASN A 55 -2.54 -33.63 12.14
N LYS A 56 -1.28 -33.18 12.22
CA LYS A 56 -0.78 -32.32 13.30
C LYS A 56 -0.56 -30.90 12.78
N SER A 57 -0.77 -29.91 13.63
CA SER A 57 -0.35 -28.53 13.31
C SER A 57 1.17 -28.41 13.41
N ALA A 58 1.76 -27.37 12.83
CA ALA A 58 3.20 -27.14 12.92
C ALA A 58 3.71 -27.01 14.38
N PHE A 59 2.84 -26.58 15.30
CA PHE A 59 3.14 -26.44 16.73
C PHE A 59 3.19 -27.79 17.48
N ASP A 60 2.56 -28.82 16.91
CA ASP A 60 2.38 -30.12 17.58
C ASP A 60 3.24 -31.22 16.98
N LEU A 61 3.95 -30.91 15.90
CA LEU A 61 4.93 -31.80 15.33
C LEU A 61 5.98 -32.17 16.38
N GLU A 62 6.44 -33.41 16.28
CA GLU A 62 7.53 -33.96 17.06
C GLU A 62 8.68 -34.29 16.12
N SER A 63 9.89 -34.46 16.67
CA SER A 63 11.05 -34.79 15.82
C SER A 63 10.85 -36.10 15.04
N SER A 64 10.02 -37.03 15.55
CA SER A 64 9.61 -38.25 14.86
C SER A 64 8.69 -38.03 13.64
N ASP A 65 8.04 -36.87 13.55
CA ASP A 65 7.19 -36.51 12.40
C ASP A 65 8.01 -35.94 11.23
N ILE A 66 9.32 -35.73 11.43
CA ILE A 66 10.25 -35.27 10.41
C ILE A 66 11.06 -36.45 9.91
N THR A 67 10.94 -36.74 8.62
CA THR A 67 11.82 -37.69 7.94
C THR A 67 12.88 -36.94 7.16
N LEU A 68 14.13 -37.22 7.50
CA LEU A 68 15.31 -36.75 6.80
C LEU A 68 15.86 -37.89 5.95
N THR A 69 15.63 -37.81 4.64
CA THR A 69 16.17 -38.79 3.70
C THR A 69 17.52 -38.31 3.21
N ASN A 70 18.58 -39.04 3.54
CA ASN A 70 19.89 -38.85 2.94
C ASN A 70 19.89 -39.53 1.55
N ASN A 71 19.94 -38.73 0.49
CA ASN A 71 19.99 -39.21 -0.89
C ASN A 71 21.45 -39.36 -1.39
N THR A 72 22.42 -39.44 -0.47
CA THR A 72 23.82 -39.75 -0.77
C THR A 72 24.17 -41.18 -0.37
N ASN A 73 25.07 -41.78 -1.15
CA ASN A 73 25.81 -42.99 -0.75
C ASN A 73 27.11 -42.65 0.00
N GLU A 74 27.28 -41.40 0.45
CA GLU A 74 28.53 -40.92 1.05
C GLU A 74 28.54 -41.21 2.56
N THR A 75 29.26 -42.26 2.95
CA THR A 75 29.39 -42.71 4.35
C THR A 75 30.06 -41.70 5.29
N LYS A 76 30.78 -40.72 4.74
CA LYS A 76 31.42 -39.65 5.51
C LYS A 76 30.47 -38.52 5.89
N LEU A 77 29.25 -38.50 5.34
CA LEU A 77 28.22 -37.53 5.68
C LEU A 77 27.21 -38.13 6.64
N SER A 78 26.96 -37.40 7.73
CA SER A 78 25.83 -37.65 8.61
C SER A 78 24.98 -36.40 8.70
N PHE A 79 23.66 -36.60 8.70
CA PHE A 79 22.68 -35.56 8.85
C PHE A 79 21.90 -35.78 10.13
N GLU A 80 21.70 -34.71 10.89
CA GLU A 80 20.87 -34.72 12.08
C GLU A 80 19.87 -33.57 11.97
N SER A 81 18.58 -33.85 12.08
CA SER A 81 17.53 -32.84 12.06
C SER A 81 17.01 -32.55 13.46
N THR A 82 16.88 -31.28 13.80
CA THR A 82 16.23 -30.80 15.02
C THR A 82 15.02 -29.96 14.63
N LEU A 83 13.86 -30.34 15.16
CA LEU A 83 12.63 -29.57 14.98
C LEU A 83 12.66 -28.33 15.89
N LEU A 84 12.38 -27.16 15.32
CA LEU A 84 12.36 -25.88 16.04
C LEU A 84 10.95 -25.29 16.03
N ASN A 85 10.05 -25.90 16.81
CA ASN A 85 8.65 -25.49 16.90
C ASN A 85 8.20 -25.07 18.31
N ASP A 86 9.14 -24.98 19.26
CA ASP A 86 8.88 -24.44 20.60
C ASP A 86 9.06 -22.92 20.61
N LEU A 87 7.95 -22.20 20.47
CA LEU A 87 7.94 -20.73 20.49
C LEU A 87 8.15 -20.14 21.89
N GLU A 88 8.10 -20.94 22.96
CA GLU A 88 8.37 -20.47 24.32
C GLU A 88 9.88 -20.30 24.59
N ASN A 89 10.73 -20.87 23.74
CA ASN A 89 12.18 -20.69 23.78
C ASN A 89 12.70 -20.03 22.49
N PRO A 90 12.51 -18.70 22.33
CA PRO A 90 12.79 -18.02 21.08
C PRO A 90 14.28 -17.96 20.70
N ASN A 91 15.17 -18.22 21.66
CA ASN A 91 16.61 -18.25 21.44
C ASN A 91 17.02 -19.26 20.34
N ALA A 92 16.27 -20.36 20.20
CA ALA A 92 16.58 -21.41 19.25
C ALA A 92 16.48 -20.95 17.79
N PHE A 93 15.52 -20.09 17.44
CA PHE A 93 15.38 -19.56 16.07
C PHE A 93 15.89 -18.12 15.91
N ILE A 94 16.01 -17.32 16.97
CA ILE A 94 16.74 -16.05 16.90
C ILE A 94 18.20 -16.29 16.46
N SER A 95 18.82 -17.37 16.95
CA SER A 95 20.18 -17.78 16.53
C SER A 95 20.29 -18.18 15.04
N SER A 96 19.16 -18.39 14.37
CA SER A 96 19.09 -18.76 12.95
C SER A 96 18.83 -17.58 12.00
N GLY A 97 18.70 -16.36 12.53
CA GLY A 97 18.42 -15.15 11.75
C GLY A 97 16.94 -14.92 11.45
N TYR A 98 16.03 -15.73 11.99
CA TYR A 98 14.59 -15.53 11.86
C TYR A 98 14.00 -14.85 13.10
N SER A 99 13.09 -13.89 12.88
CA SER A 99 12.31 -13.30 13.96
C SER A 99 11.23 -14.27 14.47
N LEU A 100 10.80 -14.11 15.72
CA LEU A 100 9.68 -14.86 16.29
C LEU A 100 8.43 -14.78 15.41
N ASP A 101 8.14 -13.59 14.87
CA ASP A 101 6.98 -13.37 14.00
C ASP A 101 7.11 -14.13 12.68
N ALA A 102 8.30 -14.15 12.06
CA ALA A 102 8.54 -14.88 10.82
C ALA A 102 8.32 -16.39 11.01
N VAL A 103 8.84 -16.95 12.10
CA VAL A 103 8.66 -18.38 12.43
C VAL A 103 7.19 -18.68 12.75
N THR A 104 6.54 -17.85 13.56
CA THR A 104 5.13 -18.01 13.91
C THR A 104 4.23 -17.99 12.68
N ASN A 105 4.44 -17.04 11.76
CA ASN A 105 3.66 -16.93 10.52
C ASN A 105 3.81 -18.15 9.63
N LYS A 106 5.02 -18.69 9.53
CA LYS A 106 5.30 -19.92 8.78
C LYS A 106 4.64 -21.15 9.41
N MET A 107 4.65 -21.24 10.74
CA MET A 107 3.96 -22.29 11.49
C MET A 107 2.44 -22.23 11.35
N LEU A 108 1.85 -21.04 11.38
CA LEU A 108 0.43 -20.85 11.09
C LEU A 108 0.07 -21.27 9.65
N ALA A 109 1.01 -21.15 8.70
CA ALA A 109 0.83 -21.62 7.32
C ALA A 109 1.03 -23.14 7.14
N GLY A 110 1.30 -23.89 8.21
CA GLY A 110 1.59 -25.34 8.14
C GLY A 110 3.03 -25.67 7.73
N GLU A 111 3.96 -24.71 7.87
CA GLU A 111 5.40 -24.90 7.67
C GLU A 111 6.12 -24.95 9.01
N VAL A 112 7.11 -25.83 9.18
CA VAL A 112 7.89 -25.90 10.43
C VAL A 112 9.36 -25.64 10.17
N LEU A 113 10.00 -24.90 11.08
CA LEU A 113 11.43 -24.66 11.01
C LEU A 113 12.18 -25.89 11.49
N VAL A 114 13.10 -26.40 10.66
CA VAL A 114 13.97 -27.52 10.98
C VAL A 114 15.42 -27.06 10.83
N LYS A 115 16.22 -27.30 11.87
CA LYS A 115 17.67 -27.18 11.82
C LYS A 115 18.24 -28.52 11.35
N VAL A 116 19.01 -28.53 10.29
CA VAL A 116 19.76 -29.68 9.82
C VAL A 116 21.23 -29.47 10.10
N LYS A 117 21.76 -30.22 11.05
CA LYS A 117 23.19 -30.30 11.31
C LYS A 117 23.81 -31.28 10.32
N ILE A 118 24.71 -30.77 9.49
CA ILE A 118 25.42 -31.54 8.47
C ILE A 118 26.83 -31.75 8.99
N THR A 119 27.23 -33.00 9.15
CA THR A 119 28.59 -33.35 9.59
C THR A 119 29.29 -34.18 8.53
N PHE A 120 30.42 -33.69 8.08
CA PHE A 120 31.35 -34.40 7.21
C PHE A 120 32.56 -34.84 8.02
N LYS A 121 32.81 -36.14 8.10
CA LYS A 121 33.93 -36.73 8.81
C LYS A 121 34.81 -37.51 7.85
N ASP A 122 36.03 -37.03 7.64
CA ASP A 122 37.07 -37.80 6.99
C ASP A 122 38.19 -38.17 7.98
N SER A 123 39.25 -38.81 7.48
CA SER A 123 40.38 -39.25 8.32
C SER A 123 41.22 -38.11 8.88
N LYS A 124 41.04 -36.86 8.43
CA LYS A 124 41.87 -35.70 8.77
C LYS A 124 41.10 -34.64 9.55
N GLN A 125 39.79 -34.56 9.41
CA GLN A 125 38.97 -33.50 10.00
C GLN A 125 37.50 -33.89 10.14
N THR A 126 36.82 -33.18 11.05
CA THR A 126 35.36 -33.20 11.17
C THR A 126 34.87 -31.78 10.95
N LEU A 127 34.03 -31.58 9.94
CA LEU A 127 33.38 -30.31 9.64
C LEU A 127 31.89 -30.44 9.95
N SER A 128 31.37 -29.52 10.76
CA SER A 128 29.94 -29.47 11.09
C SER A 128 29.41 -28.06 10.90
N TYR A 129 28.25 -27.94 10.25
CA TYR A 129 27.52 -26.67 10.14
C TYR A 129 26.01 -26.92 10.20
N ASP A 130 25.29 -25.87 10.56
CA ASP A 130 23.83 -25.89 10.70
C ASP A 130 23.17 -25.20 9.51
N LYS A 131 22.11 -25.82 8.97
CA LYS A 131 21.27 -25.23 7.93
C LYS A 131 19.82 -25.21 8.40
N TYR A 132 19.19 -24.05 8.33
CA TYR A 132 17.82 -23.84 8.78
C TYR A 132 16.87 -23.80 7.58
N LEU A 133 15.79 -24.57 7.61
CA LEU A 133 14.86 -24.72 6.50
C LEU A 133 13.43 -24.80 7.00
N PHE A 134 12.49 -24.16 6.30
CA PHE A 134 11.07 -24.39 6.50
C PHE A 134 10.60 -25.60 5.70
N VAL A 135 9.91 -26.53 6.37
CA VAL A 135 9.36 -27.75 5.78
C VAL A 135 7.84 -27.66 5.76
N LYS A 136 7.24 -27.83 4.58
CA LYS A 136 5.78 -27.82 4.38
C LYS A 136 5.19 -29.21 4.65
N GLY A 137 3.95 -29.26 5.16
CA GLY A 137 3.20 -30.51 5.28
C GLY A 137 2.37 -30.67 6.56
N ALA A 138 2.49 -29.76 7.52
CA ALA A 138 1.61 -29.74 8.70
C ALA A 138 0.23 -29.16 8.35
N LEU A 139 -0.74 -29.33 9.25
CA LEU A 139 -2.01 -28.61 9.16
C LEU A 139 -1.78 -27.11 9.26
N ASN A 140 -2.30 -26.37 8.28
CA ASN A 140 -2.37 -24.93 8.36
C ASN A 140 -3.43 -24.51 9.39
N TYR A 141 -3.37 -23.24 9.80
CA TYR A 141 -4.26 -22.66 10.81
C TYR A 141 -5.74 -22.92 10.53
N GLU A 142 -6.20 -22.67 9.30
CA GLU A 142 -7.60 -22.83 8.91
C GLU A 142 -8.07 -24.28 9.12
N ARG A 143 -7.30 -25.26 8.62
CA ARG A 143 -7.62 -26.69 8.78
C ARG A 143 -7.46 -27.19 10.22
N ALA A 144 -6.48 -26.68 10.95
CA ALA A 144 -6.32 -26.98 12.36
C ALA A 144 -7.54 -26.48 13.15
N LEU A 145 -8.04 -25.27 12.87
CA LEU A 145 -9.26 -24.76 13.47
C LEU A 145 -10.51 -25.57 13.12
N GLU A 146 -10.66 -26.01 11.86
CA GLU A 146 -11.78 -26.86 11.43
C GLU A 146 -11.86 -28.18 12.23
N GLN A 147 -10.72 -28.70 12.67
CA GLN A 147 -10.65 -29.93 13.47
C GLN A 147 -10.96 -29.73 14.96
N ILE A 148 -11.06 -28.48 15.42
CA ILE A 148 -11.50 -28.16 16.79
C ILE A 148 -13.03 -28.32 16.84
N SER A 149 -13.51 -29.51 17.25
CA SER A 149 -14.94 -29.87 17.28
C SER A 149 -15.81 -28.85 18.02
N ASP A 150 -16.98 -28.57 17.44
CA ASP A 150 -17.99 -27.59 17.91
C ASP A 150 -18.94 -28.09 18.99
N LYS A 151 -18.86 -29.37 19.37
CA LYS A 151 -19.75 -29.95 20.38
C LYS A 151 -18.97 -30.37 21.61
N ILE A 152 -19.18 -29.64 22.71
CA ILE A 152 -18.86 -30.05 24.07
C ILE A 152 -20.14 -29.86 24.88
N ASP A 153 -20.54 -30.88 25.63
CA ASP A 153 -21.56 -30.71 26.68
C ASP A 153 -20.95 -29.83 27.78
N PHE A 154 -21.53 -28.65 27.97
CA PHE A 154 -21.01 -27.61 28.85
C PHE A 154 -21.77 -27.60 30.18
N GLU A 155 -21.07 -27.93 31.27
CA GLU A 155 -21.52 -27.61 32.63
C GLU A 155 -20.67 -26.45 33.18
N LEU A 156 -21.34 -25.39 33.63
CA LEU A 156 -20.67 -24.26 34.28
C LEU A 156 -19.96 -24.74 35.55
N PRO A 157 -18.68 -24.39 35.78
CA PRO A 157 -18.03 -24.66 37.05
C PRO A 157 -18.83 -23.98 38.18
N ASN A 158 -19.07 -24.71 39.27
CA ASN A 158 -19.79 -24.16 40.43
C ASN A 158 -18.89 -23.15 41.16
N LEU A 159 -19.15 -21.86 40.94
CA LEU A 159 -18.30 -20.74 41.37
C LEU A 159 -18.73 -20.11 42.70
N ALA A 160 -19.64 -20.73 43.44
CA ALA A 160 -20.24 -20.15 44.65
C ALA A 160 -19.23 -19.75 45.76
N ASN A 161 -17.96 -20.17 45.68
CA ASN A 161 -16.95 -19.97 46.73
C ASN A 161 -15.61 -19.37 46.24
N VAL A 162 -15.52 -18.80 45.03
CA VAL A 162 -14.23 -18.26 44.54
C VAL A 162 -14.05 -16.78 44.87
N THR A 163 -13.21 -16.49 45.86
CA THR A 163 -12.76 -15.13 46.17
C THR A 163 -11.54 -14.76 45.32
N LEU A 164 -11.63 -13.70 44.52
CA LEU A 164 -10.52 -13.18 43.72
C LEU A 164 -9.63 -12.27 44.58
N PRO A 165 -8.34 -12.61 44.77
CA PRO A 165 -7.42 -11.75 45.50
C PRO A 165 -7.00 -10.52 44.66
N LEU A 166 -6.91 -9.37 45.31
CA LEU A 166 -6.25 -8.17 44.80
C LEU A 166 -4.78 -8.20 45.28
N GLU A 167 -3.80 -8.35 44.39
CA GLU A 167 -2.38 -8.24 44.75
C GLU A 167 -1.76 -6.91 44.30
N LYS A 168 -1.68 -5.94 45.22
CA LYS A 168 -0.48 -5.15 45.63
C LYS A 168 -0.91 -3.86 46.36
N ASN A 169 -0.49 -3.76 47.62
CA ASN A 169 -0.38 -2.55 48.47
C ASN A 169 -1.44 -1.45 48.28
N ILE A 170 -2.65 -1.73 48.78
CA ILE A 170 -3.74 -0.75 48.97
C ILE A 170 -3.27 0.47 49.79
N SER A 171 -2.21 0.33 50.61
CA SER A 171 -1.70 1.35 51.52
C SER A 171 -0.82 2.45 50.89
N LYS A 172 -0.61 2.49 49.57
CA LYS A 172 0.29 3.47 48.92
C LYS A 172 -0.28 4.29 47.75
N TYR A 173 -1.59 4.27 47.48
CA TYR A 173 -2.12 4.92 46.28
C TYR A 173 -2.80 6.27 46.53
N ASN A 174 -2.29 7.28 45.83
CA ASN A 174 -3.04 8.46 45.41
C ASN A 174 -4.05 8.02 44.32
N HIS A 175 -5.31 7.83 44.72
CA HIS A 175 -6.56 8.02 43.96
C HIS A 175 -6.80 7.46 42.53
N ASP A 176 -5.90 6.74 41.83
CA ASP A 176 -6.20 6.21 40.48
C ASP A 176 -6.74 4.76 40.53
N LEU A 177 -8.06 4.61 40.69
CA LEU A 177 -8.76 3.32 40.81
C LEU A 177 -8.92 2.57 39.47
N GLY A 178 -8.70 3.25 38.32
CA GLY A 178 -8.91 2.70 36.98
C GLY A 178 -7.88 1.63 36.54
N ASP A 179 -6.69 1.64 37.13
CA ASP A 179 -5.59 0.72 36.80
C ASP A 179 -5.59 -0.58 37.66
N LEU A 180 -6.53 -0.71 38.60
CA LEU A 180 -6.66 -1.89 39.45
C LEU A 180 -7.31 -3.06 38.69
N LYS A 181 -6.58 -4.17 38.58
CA LYS A 181 -7.04 -5.43 37.97
C LYS A 181 -7.05 -6.55 39.01
N TYR A 182 -8.05 -7.42 38.98
CA TYR A 182 -8.07 -8.63 39.80
C TYR A 182 -6.95 -9.58 39.37
N ASN A 183 -6.27 -10.21 40.34
CA ASN A 183 -5.31 -11.27 40.06
C ASN A 183 -6.10 -12.57 39.85
N LEU A 184 -6.09 -13.06 38.61
CA LEU A 184 -6.80 -14.27 38.22
C LEU A 184 -5.86 -15.50 38.20
N ASN A 185 -4.60 -15.37 38.62
CA ASN A 185 -3.64 -16.47 38.62
C ASN A 185 -4.02 -17.60 39.60
N SER A 186 -4.89 -17.32 40.58
CA SER A 186 -5.42 -18.31 41.52
C SER A 186 -6.68 -19.04 41.02
N LEU A 187 -7.28 -18.62 39.90
CA LEU A 187 -8.44 -19.26 39.31
C LEU A 187 -8.01 -20.42 38.40
N ASN A 188 -8.12 -21.65 38.88
CA ASN A 188 -7.97 -22.82 38.03
C ASN A 188 -9.27 -23.09 37.25
N LEU A 189 -9.50 -22.33 36.19
CA LEU A 189 -10.65 -22.48 35.29
C LEU A 189 -10.26 -23.27 34.04
N GLN A 190 -9.92 -24.53 34.25
CA GLN A 190 -9.71 -25.49 33.17
C GLN A 190 -10.90 -26.45 33.14
N LEU A 191 -11.60 -26.52 32.00
CA LEU A 191 -12.73 -27.45 31.82
C LEU A 191 -12.23 -28.85 31.44
N ASN A 192 -11.22 -28.91 30.56
CA ASN A 192 -10.56 -30.14 30.14
C ASN A 192 -9.16 -29.83 29.59
N ASN A 193 -8.44 -30.87 29.14
CA ASN A 193 -7.06 -30.76 28.64
C ASN A 193 -6.90 -29.83 27.42
N ASN A 194 -7.98 -29.50 26.70
CA ASN A 194 -7.98 -28.68 25.50
C ASN A 194 -8.94 -27.47 25.58
N THR A 195 -9.41 -27.08 26.76
CA THR A 195 -10.34 -25.95 26.93
C THR A 195 -9.98 -25.14 28.18
N LYS A 196 -9.82 -23.83 28.01
CA LYS A 196 -9.52 -22.87 29.08
C LYS A 196 -10.38 -21.63 28.95
N PHE A 197 -10.52 -20.87 30.03
CA PHE A 197 -11.11 -19.54 29.97
C PHE A 197 -10.05 -18.48 29.70
N ILE A 198 -10.39 -17.50 28.86
CA ILE A 198 -9.63 -16.26 28.71
C ILE A 198 -10.45 -15.08 29.20
N VAL A 199 -9.73 -14.06 29.67
CA VAL A 199 -10.32 -12.86 30.28
C VAL A 199 -10.73 -11.88 29.19
N LYS A 200 -12.03 -11.65 29.05
CA LYS A 200 -12.59 -10.64 28.14
C LYS A 200 -12.71 -9.27 28.83
N THR A 201 -12.99 -9.26 30.14
CA THR A 201 -13.10 -8.03 30.95
C THR A 201 -12.62 -8.30 32.37
N ASN A 202 -11.90 -7.36 32.98
CA ASN A 202 -11.41 -7.43 34.37
C ASN A 202 -11.41 -6.01 34.94
N ASN A 203 -12.45 -5.64 35.70
CA ASN A 203 -12.66 -4.28 36.17
C ASN A 203 -12.98 -4.24 37.68
N ALA A 204 -12.10 -3.62 38.46
CA ALA A 204 -12.25 -3.49 39.92
C ALA A 204 -13.44 -2.61 40.33
N LEU A 205 -13.75 -1.55 39.59
CA LEU A 205 -14.82 -0.59 39.90
C LEU A 205 -16.22 -1.23 39.84
N THR A 206 -16.44 -2.17 38.93
CA THR A 206 -17.73 -2.84 38.76
C THR A 206 -17.83 -4.16 39.52
N GLY A 207 -16.71 -4.70 40.00
CA GLY A 207 -16.67 -6.04 40.57
C GLY A 207 -16.90 -7.15 39.55
N ILE A 208 -16.81 -6.86 38.24
CA ILE A 208 -17.13 -7.80 37.16
C ILE A 208 -15.86 -8.29 36.45
N VAL A 209 -15.70 -9.61 36.38
CA VAL A 209 -14.73 -10.29 35.49
C VAL A 209 -15.49 -11.15 34.48
N LYS A 210 -15.35 -10.85 33.19
CA LYS A 210 -15.96 -11.63 32.10
C LYS A 210 -14.95 -12.58 31.51
N LEU A 211 -15.32 -13.85 31.42
CA LEU A 211 -14.49 -14.93 30.93
C LEU A 211 -15.18 -15.66 29.76
N VAL A 212 -14.42 -16.01 28.73
CA VAL A 212 -14.91 -16.76 27.57
C VAL A 212 -14.12 -18.07 27.45
N PRO A 213 -14.76 -19.23 27.30
CA PRO A 213 -14.05 -20.46 27.05
C PRO A 213 -13.53 -20.49 25.62
N ILE A 214 -12.27 -20.87 25.50
CA ILE A 214 -11.62 -21.15 24.23
C ILE A 214 -11.21 -22.61 24.19
N ARG A 215 -11.41 -23.23 23.04
CA ARG A 215 -10.88 -24.56 22.74
C ARG A 215 -9.65 -24.41 21.88
N TYR A 216 -8.61 -25.16 22.21
CA TYR A 216 -7.36 -25.12 21.47
C TYR A 216 -7.01 -26.49 20.91
N PHE A 217 -6.22 -26.48 19.84
CA PHE A 217 -5.89 -27.68 19.08
C PHE A 217 -5.04 -28.67 19.89
N SER A 218 -4.04 -28.19 20.65
CA SER A 218 -3.27 -28.95 21.63
C SER A 218 -2.67 -28.03 22.72
N SER A 219 -2.14 -28.62 23.79
CA SER A 219 -1.42 -27.89 24.84
C SER A 219 -0.22 -27.06 24.34
N LYS A 220 0.48 -27.51 23.28
CA LYS A 220 1.58 -26.75 22.65
C LYS A 220 1.07 -25.61 21.78
N SER A 221 -0.08 -25.78 21.13
CA SER A 221 -0.67 -24.78 20.24
C SER A 221 -1.58 -23.78 20.96
N GLN A 222 -1.81 -23.93 22.27
CA GLN A 222 -2.88 -23.24 23.02
C GLN A 222 -2.84 -21.71 23.03
N LYS A 223 -1.69 -21.11 22.73
CA LYS A 223 -1.49 -19.66 22.64
C LYS A 223 -1.75 -19.12 21.23
N PHE A 224 -1.76 -20.01 20.22
CA PHE A 224 -1.70 -19.65 18.80
C PHE A 224 -2.86 -20.22 17.97
N LEU A 225 -3.37 -21.41 18.33
CA LEU A 225 -4.45 -22.12 17.65
C LEU A 225 -5.61 -22.36 18.62
N TYR A 226 -6.54 -21.42 18.69
CA TYR A 226 -7.76 -21.58 19.47
C TYR A 226 -8.99 -21.06 18.73
N LYS A 227 -10.13 -21.66 19.06
CA LYS A 227 -11.47 -21.25 18.64
C LYS A 227 -12.22 -20.77 19.87
N GLU A 228 -12.76 -19.55 19.82
CA GLU A 228 -13.72 -19.10 20.82
C GLU A 228 -14.98 -19.93 20.67
N LEU A 229 -15.44 -20.55 21.76
CA LEU A 229 -16.67 -21.31 21.71
C LEU A 229 -17.85 -20.34 21.84
N PRO A 230 -18.81 -20.36 20.92
CA PRO A 230 -20.04 -19.59 21.07
C PRO A 230 -20.80 -20.16 22.28
N LEU A 231 -20.84 -19.38 23.36
CA LEU A 231 -21.77 -19.61 24.44
C LEU A 231 -22.81 -18.50 24.42
N ASP A 232 -24.05 -18.87 24.64
CA ASP A 232 -25.16 -17.94 24.87
C ASP A 232 -25.00 -17.18 26.21
N GLN A 233 -24.00 -17.54 27.02
CA GLN A 233 -23.72 -16.96 28.34
C GLN A 233 -22.21 -16.86 28.58
N GLU A 234 -21.67 -15.63 28.58
CA GLU A 234 -20.34 -15.33 29.10
C GLU A 234 -20.26 -15.72 30.59
N LEU A 235 -19.12 -16.26 31.05
CA LEU A 235 -18.96 -16.48 32.48
C LEU A 235 -18.64 -15.14 33.16
N VAL A 236 -19.61 -14.60 33.88
CA VAL A 236 -19.49 -13.32 34.60
C VAL A 236 -19.26 -13.62 36.08
N LEU A 237 -18.06 -13.33 36.57
CA LEU A 237 -17.76 -13.36 38.00
C LEU A 237 -18.12 -12.01 38.61
N HIS A 238 -19.03 -12.03 39.58
CA HIS A 238 -19.42 -10.85 40.37
C HIS A 238 -18.77 -10.92 41.75
N GLN A 239 -17.99 -9.92 42.14
CA GLN A 239 -17.53 -9.75 43.53
C GLN A 239 -18.39 -8.73 44.28
N GLN A 240 -19.09 -9.17 45.31
CA GLN A 240 -19.86 -8.30 46.21
C GLN A 240 -18.99 -7.58 47.27
N GLN A 241 -17.73 -8.00 47.50
CA GLN A 241 -16.95 -7.64 48.70
C GLN A 241 -15.98 -6.45 48.55
N PHE A 242 -15.79 -5.87 47.36
CA PHE A 242 -14.73 -4.86 47.12
C PHE A 242 -15.16 -3.69 46.21
N ILE A 243 -16.40 -3.22 46.31
CA ILE A 243 -16.80 -2.02 45.59
C ILE A 243 -16.30 -0.78 46.37
N PRO A 244 -15.45 0.09 45.81
CA PRO A 244 -15.07 1.36 46.45
C PRO A 244 -16.32 2.22 46.68
N THR A 245 -16.36 2.97 47.78
CA THR A 245 -17.50 3.87 48.01
C THR A 245 -17.50 5.03 47.03
N LEU A 246 -18.70 5.47 46.71
CA LEU A 246 -18.95 6.45 45.66
C LEU A 246 -18.33 7.82 45.98
N ASP A 247 -18.20 8.19 47.26
CA ASP A 247 -17.48 9.37 47.72
C ASP A 247 -15.99 9.36 47.34
N VAL A 248 -15.29 8.23 47.48
CA VAL A 248 -13.88 8.08 47.08
C VAL A 248 -13.74 8.24 45.57
N VAL A 249 -14.71 7.72 44.81
CA VAL A 249 -14.75 7.85 43.35
C VAL A 249 -15.04 9.29 42.92
N LEU A 250 -15.98 9.96 43.61
CA LEU A 250 -16.40 11.34 43.35
C LEU A 250 -15.38 12.40 43.79
N ASP A 251 -14.53 12.09 44.77
CA ASP A 251 -13.46 13.00 45.24
C ASP A 251 -12.24 12.96 44.29
N THR A 252 -12.15 11.93 43.44
CA THR A 252 -11.18 11.97 42.34
C THR A 252 -11.65 13.00 41.30
N LYS A 253 -10.77 13.93 40.89
CA LYS A 253 -11.02 14.82 39.74
C LYS A 253 -11.16 14.08 38.40
N GLN A 254 -11.20 12.75 38.43
CA GLN A 254 -11.18 11.85 37.29
C GLN A 254 -12.56 11.29 36.96
N TYR A 255 -13.56 11.34 37.84
CA TYR A 255 -14.90 10.81 37.55
C TYR A 255 -15.99 11.84 37.79
N LEU A 256 -16.97 11.91 36.89
CA LEU A 256 -18.19 12.70 36.99
C LEU A 256 -19.39 11.76 37.15
N ALA A 257 -20.18 11.90 38.22
CA ALA A 257 -21.44 11.17 38.39
C ALA A 257 -22.63 12.12 38.18
N PRO A 258 -23.32 12.06 37.01
CA PRO A 258 -24.44 12.95 36.74
C PRO A 258 -25.69 12.51 37.52
N LEU A 259 -26.35 13.45 38.20
CA LEU A 259 -27.72 13.26 38.66
C LEU A 259 -28.69 13.51 37.50
N ARG A 260 -29.64 12.59 37.31
CA ARG A 260 -30.59 12.60 36.19
C ARG A 260 -32.02 12.54 36.71
N VAL A 261 -32.95 13.07 35.92
CA VAL A 261 -34.40 12.96 36.17
C VAL A 261 -34.99 11.96 35.15
N ASP A 262 -35.49 10.83 35.62
CA ASP A 262 -36.26 9.86 34.86
C ASP A 262 -37.74 9.93 35.27
N LEU A 263 -38.54 10.56 34.41
CA LEU A 263 -39.97 10.70 34.64
C LEU A 263 -40.74 9.38 34.48
N SER A 264 -40.15 8.35 33.87
CA SER A 264 -40.81 7.04 33.69
C SER A 264 -41.16 6.37 35.03
N GLN A 265 -40.40 6.69 36.08
CA GLN A 265 -40.62 6.20 37.45
C GLN A 265 -41.70 7.00 38.19
N ASN A 266 -42.13 8.14 37.64
CA ASN A 266 -43.16 8.96 38.21
C ASN A 266 -44.53 8.60 37.60
N THR A 267 -45.41 8.01 38.38
CA THR A 267 -46.74 7.56 37.92
C THR A 267 -47.61 8.67 37.31
N LYS A 268 -47.38 9.94 37.68
CA LYS A 268 -48.09 11.11 37.16
C LYS A 268 -47.50 11.63 35.84
N PHE A 269 -46.21 11.42 35.59
CA PHE A 269 -45.49 11.96 34.43
C PHE A 269 -44.81 10.90 33.54
N ALA A 270 -45.05 9.60 33.78
CA ALA A 270 -44.37 8.48 33.12
C ALA A 270 -44.37 8.51 31.59
N ASN A 271 -45.37 9.15 30.98
CA ASN A 271 -45.55 9.26 29.53
C ASN A 271 -45.23 10.65 28.97
N ARG A 272 -44.59 11.54 29.75
CA ARG A 272 -44.26 12.91 29.34
C ARG A 272 -42.76 13.14 29.40
N SER A 273 -42.24 13.96 28.49
CA SER A 273 -40.85 14.43 28.54
C SER A 273 -40.71 15.69 29.42
N LEU A 274 -39.52 15.94 29.98
CA LEU A 274 -39.26 17.17 30.75
C LEU A 274 -39.58 18.45 29.95
N SER A 275 -39.29 18.43 28.64
CA SER A 275 -39.52 19.57 27.73
C SER A 275 -40.98 19.96 27.57
N GLU A 276 -41.90 19.11 27.99
CA GLU A 276 -43.34 19.38 27.96
C GLU A 276 -43.86 20.00 29.27
N LEU A 277 -43.05 20.01 30.32
CA LEU A 277 -43.44 20.44 31.67
C LEU A 277 -42.88 21.82 31.97
N ASN A 278 -43.67 22.71 32.56
CA ASN A 278 -43.09 23.85 33.27
C ASN A 278 -42.39 23.35 34.55
N PRO A 279 -41.28 23.97 34.99
CA PRO A 279 -40.63 23.65 36.26
C PRO A 279 -41.59 23.54 37.45
N SER A 280 -42.57 24.43 37.58
CA SER A 280 -43.56 24.43 38.65
C SER A 280 -44.50 23.21 38.66
N GLU A 281 -44.58 22.42 37.58
CA GLU A 281 -45.42 21.22 37.52
C GLU A 281 -44.81 20.04 38.30
N LEU A 282 -43.48 19.98 38.46
CA LEU A 282 -42.76 18.94 39.19
C LEU A 282 -42.66 19.31 40.68
N LYS A 283 -43.54 18.73 41.49
CA LYS A 283 -43.53 18.91 42.95
C LYS A 283 -42.40 18.11 43.60
N PHE A 284 -42.13 18.38 44.88
CA PHE A 284 -41.13 17.67 45.68
C PHE A 284 -41.20 16.14 45.55
N GLU A 285 -42.38 15.56 45.77
CA GLU A 285 -42.59 14.10 45.73
C GLU A 285 -42.38 13.56 44.31
N ASP A 286 -42.75 14.36 43.30
CA ASP A 286 -42.59 14.01 41.90
C ASP A 286 -41.11 13.94 41.50
N LEU A 287 -40.31 14.90 41.98
CA LEU A 287 -38.89 14.98 41.70
C LEU A 287 -38.08 13.95 42.50
N GLN A 288 -38.44 13.71 43.77
CA GLN A 288 -37.76 12.71 44.60
C GLN A 288 -37.86 11.31 43.99
N ASN A 289 -39.01 10.95 43.41
CA ASN A 289 -39.21 9.66 42.77
C ASN A 289 -38.62 9.57 41.35
N SER A 290 -38.26 10.71 40.75
CA SER A 290 -37.71 10.75 39.39
C SER A 290 -36.19 10.93 39.37
N LEU A 291 -35.57 11.41 40.46
CA LEU A 291 -34.16 11.74 40.47
C LEU A 291 -33.30 10.51 40.83
N TYR A 292 -32.30 10.20 40.01
CA TYR A 292 -31.40 9.06 40.20
C TYR A 292 -29.97 9.43 39.79
N LEU A 293 -28.99 8.65 40.24
CA LEU A 293 -27.60 8.82 39.82
C LEU A 293 -27.34 8.02 38.54
N GLY A 294 -26.82 8.69 37.51
CA GLY A 294 -26.39 8.06 36.27
C GLY A 294 -25.05 7.32 36.42
N ASP A 295 -24.63 6.69 35.33
CA ASP A 295 -23.33 6.03 35.22
C ASP A 295 -22.17 7.03 35.41
N LEU A 296 -21.05 6.57 35.99
CA LEU A 296 -19.86 7.42 36.13
C LEU A 296 -19.25 7.71 34.77
N ILE A 297 -18.76 8.92 34.58
CA ILE A 297 -18.06 9.33 33.37
C ILE A 297 -16.61 9.58 33.77
N ASP A 298 -15.67 8.80 33.25
CA ASP A 298 -14.25 9.08 33.41
C ASP A 298 -13.90 10.38 32.66
N LEU A 299 -13.52 11.44 33.36
CA LEU A 299 -13.19 12.75 32.81
C LEU A 299 -11.92 12.76 31.94
N LYS A 300 -11.05 11.75 32.07
CA LYS A 300 -9.83 11.60 31.25
C LYS A 300 -10.10 10.83 29.97
N THR A 301 -10.96 9.80 30.02
CA THR A 301 -11.23 8.89 28.88
C THR A 301 -12.63 9.01 28.26
N ASN A 302 -13.51 9.79 28.90
CA ASN A 302 -14.94 9.97 28.62
C ASN A 302 -15.77 8.67 28.55
N GLN A 303 -15.28 7.57 29.13
CA GLN A 303 -15.99 6.29 29.15
C GLN A 303 -17.06 6.28 30.25
N SER A 304 -18.26 5.83 29.90
CA SER A 304 -19.35 5.58 30.84
C SER A 304 -19.12 4.25 31.56
N ILE A 305 -19.05 4.29 32.89
CA ILE A 305 -18.90 3.14 33.76
C ILE A 305 -20.23 2.93 34.47
N THR A 306 -20.94 1.88 34.05
CA THR A 306 -22.26 1.56 34.62
C THR A 306 -22.16 1.21 36.09
N LEU A 307 -22.80 2.02 36.91
CA LEU A 307 -22.90 1.78 38.34
C LEU A 307 -23.95 0.68 38.61
N PRO A 308 -23.73 -0.17 39.62
CA PRO A 308 -24.77 -1.06 40.14
C PRO A 308 -26.05 -0.29 40.50
N GLU A 309 -27.22 -0.89 40.25
CA GLU A 309 -28.53 -0.28 40.47
C GLU A 309 -28.76 0.25 41.90
N PHE A 310 -28.11 -0.35 42.90
CA PHE A 310 -28.22 0.14 44.28
C PHE A 310 -27.64 1.55 44.48
N TYR A 311 -26.68 1.98 43.66
CA TYR A 311 -26.18 3.36 43.65
C TYR A 311 -27.15 4.31 42.94
N LYS A 312 -27.99 3.84 42.04
CA LYS A 312 -28.80 4.74 41.21
C LYS A 312 -29.99 5.32 41.96
N HIS A 313 -30.65 4.54 42.81
CA HIS A 313 -32.02 4.85 43.27
C HIS A 313 -32.18 5.28 44.74
N ASN A 314 -31.14 5.33 45.57
CA ASN A 314 -31.27 5.59 47.03
C ASN A 314 -30.35 6.69 47.59
N ILE A 315 -29.81 7.56 46.74
CA ILE A 315 -28.83 8.57 47.18
C ILE A 315 -29.51 9.81 47.76
N ILE A 316 -30.74 10.15 47.39
CA ILE A 316 -31.38 11.39 47.85
C ILE A 316 -32.03 11.15 49.20
N GLU A 317 -31.48 11.77 50.24
CA GLU A 317 -32.02 11.69 51.59
C GLU A 317 -33.18 12.66 51.80
N SER A 318 -32.98 13.91 51.39
CA SER A 318 -33.99 14.97 51.54
C SER A 318 -33.78 16.04 50.47
N ILE A 319 -34.86 16.58 49.91
CA ILE A 319 -34.81 17.85 49.17
C ILE A 319 -35.14 18.97 50.14
N ASN A 320 -34.19 19.87 50.37
CA ASN A 320 -34.27 20.92 51.37
C ASN A 320 -35.09 22.13 50.89
N SER A 321 -35.03 22.43 49.58
CA SER A 321 -35.88 23.45 48.95
C SER A 321 -35.89 23.30 47.43
N ILE A 322 -37.00 23.69 46.80
CA ILE A 322 -37.11 23.80 45.34
C ILE A 322 -37.49 25.25 45.00
N GLN A 323 -36.76 25.85 44.05
CA GLN A 323 -37.07 27.15 43.46
C GLN A 323 -37.28 26.94 41.97
N THR A 324 -38.44 27.32 41.44
CA THR A 324 -38.81 27.14 40.03
C THR A 324 -38.87 28.49 39.33
N ASN A 325 -38.36 28.53 38.10
CA ASN A 325 -38.49 29.68 37.21
C ASN A 325 -39.05 29.21 35.87
N ASP A 326 -40.38 29.30 35.73
CA ASP A 326 -41.09 28.83 34.53
C ASP A 326 -40.80 29.66 33.29
N ASN A 327 -40.34 30.91 33.45
CA ASN A 327 -39.99 31.78 32.33
C ASN A 327 -38.65 31.39 31.70
N ASP A 328 -37.72 30.90 32.52
CA ASP A 328 -36.39 30.46 32.08
C ASP A 328 -36.27 28.95 31.97
N GLY A 329 -37.35 28.19 32.25
CA GLY A 329 -37.39 26.72 32.18
C GLY A 329 -36.39 26.04 33.12
N GLN A 330 -36.12 26.63 34.29
CA GLN A 330 -35.13 26.14 35.24
C GLN A 330 -35.74 25.82 36.61
N MET A 331 -35.18 24.83 37.28
CA MET A 331 -35.50 24.45 38.66
C MET A 331 -34.22 24.32 39.48
N VAL A 332 -34.07 25.10 40.54
CA VAL A 332 -32.97 24.99 41.51
C VAL A 332 -33.42 24.16 42.69
N VAL A 333 -32.70 23.09 42.99
CA VAL A 333 -33.04 22.08 43.98
C VAL A 333 -31.88 21.97 44.96
N ASN A 334 -32.07 22.46 46.19
CA ASN A 334 -31.12 22.22 47.27
C ASN A 334 -31.48 20.88 47.91
N LEU A 335 -30.56 19.93 47.98
CA LEU A 335 -30.84 18.61 48.55
C LEU A 335 -29.68 18.07 49.39
N THR A 336 -29.97 17.06 50.19
CA THR A 336 -29.01 16.27 50.96
C THR A 336 -28.93 14.89 50.33
N LEU A 337 -27.74 14.51 49.89
CA LEU A 337 -27.40 13.18 49.42
C LEU A 337 -26.92 12.34 50.61
N ARG A 338 -27.44 11.13 50.77
CA ARG A 338 -26.91 10.08 51.62
C ARG A 338 -25.97 9.22 50.78
N LEU A 339 -24.68 9.53 50.84
CA LEU A 339 -23.66 8.73 50.19
C LEU A 339 -23.14 7.68 51.18
N PRO A 340 -22.92 6.43 50.76
CA PRO A 340 -22.15 5.50 51.57
C PRO A 340 -20.72 6.07 51.70
N HIS A 341 -20.24 6.22 52.94
CA HIS A 341 -18.94 6.81 53.25
C HIS A 341 -18.07 5.80 53.98
N LEU A 342 -16.78 5.79 53.62
CA LEU A 342 -15.77 4.91 54.22
C LEU A 342 -14.91 5.67 55.24
N ASP A 343 -15.52 6.24 56.29
CA ASP A 343 -14.73 6.58 57.46
C ASP A 343 -14.70 5.38 58.42
N ASN A 344 -13.55 4.71 58.44
CA ASN A 344 -13.20 3.55 59.26
C ASN A 344 -13.96 2.23 58.94
N VAL A 345 -13.81 1.69 57.73
CA VAL A 345 -13.09 0.40 57.67
C VAL A 345 -13.65 -0.80 58.45
N GLN A 346 -14.91 -1.25 58.32
CA GLN A 346 -15.23 -2.63 58.76
C GLN A 346 -16.01 -3.51 57.76
N TYR A 347 -15.23 -4.43 57.20
CA TYR A 347 -15.55 -5.55 56.32
C TYR A 347 -16.09 -6.77 57.11
N PHE A 348 -16.63 -7.78 56.41
CA PHE A 348 -16.82 -9.11 56.98
C PHE A 348 -15.46 -9.79 57.20
N SER A 349 -15.09 -10.01 58.46
CA SER A 349 -14.20 -11.12 58.82
C SER A 349 -15.01 -12.42 58.85
N THR A 350 -14.35 -13.55 59.08
CA THR A 350 -15.00 -14.85 59.36
C THR A 350 -15.89 -14.85 60.62
N GLN A 351 -16.23 -13.69 61.22
CA GLN A 351 -16.88 -13.54 62.53
C GLN A 351 -18.12 -12.59 62.57
N GLY A 352 -18.48 -11.81 61.53
CA GLY A 352 -19.71 -10.99 61.51
C GLY A 352 -19.57 -9.54 61.00
N LEU A 353 -20.70 -8.80 61.00
CA LEU A 353 -20.96 -7.51 60.33
C LEU A 353 -20.58 -6.29 61.17
N THR A 354 -20.02 -5.25 60.55
CA THR A 354 -19.84 -3.93 61.17
C THR A 354 -20.13 -2.78 60.20
N ASN A 355 -20.62 -1.65 60.74
CA ASN A 355 -21.55 -0.75 60.05
C ASN A 355 -20.89 0.34 59.19
N TYR A 356 -21.52 0.60 58.03
CA TYR A 356 -21.33 1.80 57.21
C TYR A 356 -21.97 3.02 57.89
N GLU A 357 -21.21 4.07 58.16
CA GLU A 357 -21.80 5.40 58.41
C GLU A 357 -22.06 6.08 57.06
N SER A 358 -23.28 6.57 56.84
CA SER A 358 -23.61 7.31 55.63
C SER A 358 -23.20 8.77 55.79
N GLN A 359 -22.41 9.31 54.87
CA GLN A 359 -22.12 10.74 54.85
C GLN A 359 -23.27 11.49 54.18
N ARG A 360 -23.68 12.59 54.82
CA ARG A 360 -24.68 13.50 54.31
C ARG A 360 -24.01 14.65 53.56
N VAL A 361 -24.15 14.70 52.25
CA VAL A 361 -23.62 15.78 51.42
C VAL A 361 -24.76 16.72 51.03
N LYS A 362 -24.69 17.98 51.49
CA LYS A 362 -25.61 19.02 51.02
C LYS A 362 -25.10 19.59 49.70
N THR A 363 -25.94 19.58 48.67
CA THR A 363 -25.61 20.12 47.35
C THR A 363 -26.78 20.89 46.75
N GLN A 364 -26.49 21.69 45.74
CA GLN A 364 -27.46 22.42 44.93
C GLN A 364 -27.42 21.85 43.50
N LEU A 365 -28.58 21.45 43.00
CA LEU A 365 -28.79 21.05 41.62
C LEU A 365 -29.53 22.16 40.88
N ILE A 366 -29.13 22.41 39.64
CA ILE A 366 -29.86 23.26 38.71
C ILE A 366 -30.33 22.36 37.59
N LEU A 367 -31.64 22.10 37.52
CA LEU A 367 -32.29 21.27 36.53
C LEU A 367 -32.80 22.15 35.39
N GLY A 368 -32.37 21.86 34.17
CA GLY A 368 -32.91 22.41 32.92
C GLY A 368 -33.67 21.34 32.10
N GLY A 369 -34.00 21.67 30.86
CA GLY A 369 -34.75 20.82 29.93
C GLY A 369 -36.27 20.94 30.04
N PHE A 370 -36.78 21.90 30.82
CA PHE A 370 -38.22 22.16 30.94
C PHE A 370 -38.76 23.00 29.78
N LYS A 371 -40.09 23.12 29.72
CA LYS A 371 -40.80 24.05 28.84
C LYS A 371 -40.29 25.47 29.08
N ASN A 372 -39.94 26.17 27.99
CA ASN A 372 -39.31 27.49 27.97
C ASN A 372 -37.84 27.56 28.40
N ASP A 373 -37.17 26.42 28.60
CA ASP A 373 -35.74 26.45 28.90
C ASP A 373 -34.95 27.05 27.72
N LYS A 374 -34.46 28.28 27.93
CA LYS A 374 -33.60 29.00 26.99
C LYS A 374 -32.13 28.75 27.27
N SER A 375 -31.79 28.14 28.40
CA SER A 375 -30.48 27.54 28.54
C SER A 375 -30.45 26.38 27.57
N SER A 376 -29.76 26.58 26.44
CA SER A 376 -29.22 25.48 25.66
C SER A 376 -28.70 24.49 26.69
N ILE A 377 -29.24 23.26 26.69
CA ILE A 377 -28.79 22.14 27.50
C ILE A 377 -27.27 22.27 27.59
N VAL A 378 -26.77 22.76 28.72
CA VAL A 378 -25.36 22.65 29.03
C VAL A 378 -25.24 21.19 29.42
N ALA A 379 -25.18 20.34 28.39
CA ALA A 379 -24.15 19.32 28.43
C ALA A 379 -22.92 20.10 28.93
N ASN A 380 -22.27 19.63 29.99
CA ASN A 380 -20.88 19.98 30.22
C ASN A 380 -20.08 19.45 29.01
N ASN A 381 -20.32 20.07 27.87
CA ASN A 381 -19.44 20.28 26.78
C ASN A 381 -18.51 21.38 27.29
N ASP A 382 -17.70 21.05 28.29
CA ASP A 382 -16.27 21.32 28.10
C ASP A 382 -15.81 20.45 26.91
N ILE A 383 -16.44 20.62 25.74
CA ILE A 383 -15.77 20.38 24.47
C ILE A 383 -14.70 21.45 24.55
N PRO A 384 -13.43 21.06 24.76
CA PRO A 384 -12.36 22.04 24.82
C PRO A 384 -12.50 22.90 23.57
N GLN A 385 -12.33 24.23 23.68
CA GLN A 385 -12.34 25.07 22.48
C GLN A 385 -11.49 24.38 21.41
N GLU A 386 -12.09 24.14 20.25
CA GLU A 386 -11.38 23.53 19.14
C GLU A 386 -10.13 24.38 18.89
N ALA A 387 -8.98 23.72 18.78
CA ALA A 387 -7.73 24.42 18.61
C ALA A 387 -7.81 25.28 17.33
N ASN A 388 -7.14 26.44 17.32
CA ASN A 388 -7.20 27.41 16.22
C ASN A 388 -6.80 26.84 14.84
N ASN A 389 -6.17 25.66 14.81
CA ASN A 389 -5.79 24.94 13.61
C ASN A 389 -6.88 23.98 13.09
N ILE A 390 -8.03 23.84 13.74
CA ILE A 390 -9.16 23.07 13.22
C ILE A 390 -10.06 23.99 12.38
N VAL A 391 -10.32 23.59 11.14
CA VAL A 391 -11.06 24.41 10.16
C VAL A 391 -12.15 23.61 9.46
N THR A 392 -13.08 24.31 8.81
CA THR A 392 -14.14 23.71 7.98
C THR A 392 -13.81 23.76 6.48
N THR A 393 -12.85 24.60 6.08
CA THR A 393 -12.41 24.72 4.68
C THR A 393 -11.27 23.77 4.38
N THR A 394 -11.15 23.40 3.11
CA THR A 394 -10.11 22.49 2.57
C THR A 394 -9.28 23.25 1.54
N SER A 395 -7.98 22.92 1.43
CA SER A 395 -7.07 23.52 0.44
C SER A 395 -7.45 23.16 -1.01
N SER A 396 -7.01 23.96 -1.99
CA SER A 396 -7.23 23.66 -3.41
C SER A 396 -6.65 22.31 -3.83
N SER A 397 -5.44 21.98 -3.35
CA SER A 397 -4.79 20.68 -3.60
C SER A 397 -5.66 19.51 -3.14
N ASN A 398 -6.24 19.61 -1.93
CA ASN A 398 -7.14 18.58 -1.39
C ASN A 398 -8.46 18.50 -2.18
N VAL A 399 -9.04 19.63 -2.60
CA VAL A 399 -10.25 19.63 -3.45
C VAL A 399 -9.96 18.98 -4.81
N LEU A 400 -8.81 19.25 -5.42
CA LEU A 400 -8.42 18.60 -6.67
C LEU A 400 -8.18 17.09 -6.49
N ASN A 401 -7.61 16.67 -5.35
CA ASN A 401 -7.49 15.26 -4.97
C ASN A 401 -8.87 14.59 -4.83
N ASP A 402 -9.84 15.27 -4.19
CA ASP A 402 -11.22 14.77 -4.08
C ASP A 402 -11.90 14.65 -5.44
N ILE A 403 -11.72 15.64 -6.34
CA ILE A 403 -12.25 15.60 -7.71
C ILE A 403 -11.68 14.40 -8.46
N LEU A 404 -10.36 14.19 -8.39
CA LEU A 404 -9.71 13.03 -9.00
C LEU A 404 -10.33 11.73 -8.47
N GLU A 405 -10.37 11.51 -7.15
CA GLU A 405 -10.90 10.28 -6.59
C GLU A 405 -12.38 10.02 -6.94
N ALA A 406 -13.16 11.10 -7.09
CA ALA A 406 -14.58 11.07 -7.35
C ALA A 406 -14.97 10.83 -8.81
N PHE A 407 -14.06 11.08 -9.76
CA PHE A 407 -14.34 11.06 -11.20
C PHE A 407 -13.36 10.22 -12.03
N ASP A 408 -12.25 9.73 -11.48
CA ASP A 408 -11.33 8.87 -12.22
C ASP A 408 -12.03 7.60 -12.73
N TYR A 409 -11.89 7.33 -14.02
CA TYR A 409 -12.58 6.28 -14.78
C TYR A 409 -14.12 6.38 -14.82
N THR A 410 -14.68 7.57 -14.62
CA THR A 410 -16.11 7.83 -14.87
C THR A 410 -16.37 8.18 -16.33
N SER A 411 -17.60 7.94 -16.80
CA SER A 411 -17.98 8.24 -18.18
C SER A 411 -17.89 9.74 -18.47
N SER A 412 -17.31 10.09 -19.63
CA SER A 412 -17.29 11.46 -20.16
C SER A 412 -18.15 11.66 -21.40
N SER A 413 -18.95 10.67 -21.81
CA SER A 413 -19.70 10.75 -23.07
C SER A 413 -20.56 12.01 -23.19
N GLU A 414 -21.03 12.56 -22.06
CA GLU A 414 -21.81 13.80 -22.02
C GLU A 414 -21.00 15.10 -22.23
N PHE A 415 -19.68 15.07 -22.03
CA PHE A 415 -18.81 16.24 -22.27
C PHE A 415 -18.27 16.31 -23.69
N PHE A 416 -18.40 15.23 -24.47
CA PHE A 416 -17.92 15.16 -25.83
C PHE A 416 -19.10 15.18 -26.81
N THR A 417 -19.24 16.28 -27.55
CA THR A 417 -20.21 16.36 -28.63
C THR A 417 -19.52 16.07 -29.96
N PHE A 418 -20.11 15.14 -30.70
CA PHE A 418 -19.66 14.78 -32.04
C PHE A 418 -20.51 15.52 -33.08
N LYS A 419 -19.89 15.96 -34.18
CA LYS A 419 -20.62 16.61 -35.28
C LYS A 419 -21.63 15.63 -35.91
N ASP A 420 -22.74 16.13 -36.46
CA ASP A 420 -23.90 15.34 -36.96
C ASP A 420 -23.56 14.19 -37.95
N GLN A 421 -22.38 14.23 -38.57
CA GLN A 421 -21.92 13.24 -39.56
C GLN A 421 -21.07 12.11 -38.95
N VAL A 422 -20.80 12.18 -37.64
CA VAL A 422 -19.94 11.23 -36.93
C VAL A 422 -20.77 10.05 -36.42
N ASN A 423 -20.33 8.83 -36.78
CA ASN A 423 -20.78 7.61 -36.13
C ASN A 423 -19.64 7.01 -35.33
N ILE A 424 -19.61 7.32 -34.02
CA ILE A 424 -18.56 6.88 -33.08
C ILE A 424 -18.41 5.36 -33.00
N GLN A 425 -19.47 4.63 -33.31
CA GLN A 425 -19.46 3.18 -33.23
C GLN A 425 -18.66 2.62 -34.41
N ASN A 426 -18.91 3.11 -35.63
CA ASN A 426 -18.26 2.61 -36.86
C ASN A 426 -16.80 3.05 -37.03
N LEU A 427 -16.34 3.95 -36.18
CA LEU A 427 -14.96 4.42 -36.15
C LEU A 427 -14.05 3.30 -35.63
N ALA A 428 -12.84 3.16 -36.16
CA ALA A 428 -11.82 2.31 -35.53
C ALA A 428 -11.05 3.14 -34.49
N PHE A 429 -10.66 2.56 -33.34
CA PHE A 429 -9.89 3.29 -32.32
C PHE A 429 -8.63 3.94 -32.90
N ARG A 430 -7.91 3.21 -33.77
CA ARG A 430 -6.71 3.75 -34.45
C ARG A 430 -7.04 5.01 -35.24
N ASP A 431 -8.17 5.06 -35.95
CA ASP A 431 -8.54 6.18 -36.81
C ASP A 431 -9.15 7.35 -36.00
N PHE A 432 -9.80 7.06 -34.87
CA PHE A 432 -10.21 8.06 -33.87
C PHE A 432 -8.99 8.74 -33.22
N ALA A 433 -8.05 7.93 -32.76
CA ALA A 433 -6.87 8.41 -32.07
C ALA A 433 -5.89 9.10 -33.04
N ASN A 434 -5.69 8.54 -34.23
CA ASN A 434 -4.76 9.12 -35.19
C ASN A 434 -5.43 10.16 -36.10
N ASN A 435 -4.67 10.70 -37.04
CA ASN A 435 -5.18 11.54 -38.14
C ASN A 435 -5.81 12.87 -37.75
N ASN A 436 -5.73 13.33 -36.49
CA ASN A 436 -6.34 14.58 -36.05
C ASN A 436 -7.89 14.57 -36.08
N TYR A 437 -8.51 13.40 -35.90
CA TYR A 437 -9.99 13.25 -35.89
C TYR A 437 -10.62 14.06 -34.75
N ILE A 438 -10.09 13.92 -33.53
CA ILE A 438 -10.69 14.50 -32.31
C ILE A 438 -10.83 16.02 -32.44
N LYS A 439 -9.77 16.72 -32.87
CA LYS A 439 -9.81 18.18 -33.06
C LYS A 439 -10.78 18.62 -34.17
N GLN A 440 -10.98 17.80 -35.20
CA GLN A 440 -11.82 18.15 -36.35
C GLN A 440 -13.30 17.88 -36.10
N HIS A 441 -13.62 16.82 -35.37
CA HIS A 441 -14.98 16.25 -35.34
C HIS A 441 -15.57 16.12 -33.94
N THR A 442 -14.81 16.47 -32.90
CA THR A 442 -15.26 16.44 -31.49
C THR A 442 -15.12 17.83 -30.86
N THR A 443 -16.11 18.23 -30.06
CA THR A 443 -16.04 19.42 -29.21
C THR A 443 -16.14 19.00 -27.75
N PHE A 444 -15.32 19.60 -26.89
CA PHE A 444 -15.37 19.36 -25.46
C PHE A 444 -16.17 20.46 -24.76
N ASN A 445 -17.20 20.08 -24.01
CA ASN A 445 -18.06 20.99 -23.27
C ASN A 445 -17.51 21.24 -21.86
N GLU A 446 -16.58 22.19 -21.75
CA GLU A 446 -15.98 22.60 -20.48
C GLU A 446 -17.03 23.12 -19.48
N VAL A 447 -18.07 23.80 -19.95
CA VAL A 447 -19.15 24.34 -19.10
C VAL A 447 -19.89 23.19 -18.42
N ALA A 448 -20.27 22.15 -19.17
CA ALA A 448 -20.94 20.98 -18.61
C ALA A 448 -20.08 20.26 -17.57
N LEU A 449 -18.77 20.10 -17.83
CA LEU A 449 -17.86 19.53 -16.83
C LEU A 449 -17.84 20.39 -15.56
N LYS A 450 -17.66 21.70 -15.68
CA LYS A 450 -17.64 22.62 -14.53
C LYS A 450 -18.96 22.62 -13.77
N ASP A 451 -20.09 22.51 -14.45
CA ASP A 451 -21.41 22.41 -13.82
C ASP A 451 -21.58 21.11 -13.02
N LEU A 452 -21.11 19.98 -13.56
CA LEU A 452 -21.06 18.71 -12.82
C LEU A 452 -20.16 18.82 -11.58
N LEU A 453 -18.97 19.39 -11.73
CA LEU A 453 -18.05 19.60 -10.62
C LEU A 453 -18.68 20.47 -9.52
N LYS A 454 -19.34 21.58 -9.88
CA LYS A 454 -20.05 22.45 -8.94
C LYS A 454 -21.21 21.73 -8.24
N THR A 455 -21.89 20.84 -8.93
CA THR A 455 -22.98 20.06 -8.35
C THR A 455 -22.46 19.13 -7.25
N LYS A 456 -21.31 18.48 -7.47
CA LYS A 456 -20.71 17.56 -6.50
C LYS A 456 -19.89 18.26 -5.41
N PHE A 457 -19.31 19.42 -5.71
CA PHE A 457 -18.39 20.18 -4.87
C PHE A 457 -18.84 21.65 -4.72
N ASN A 458 -20.11 21.85 -4.37
CA ASN A 458 -20.77 23.16 -4.32
C ASN A 458 -20.05 24.23 -3.49
N ASN A 459 -19.44 23.84 -2.36
CA ASN A 459 -18.69 24.74 -1.48
C ASN A 459 -17.41 25.31 -2.12
N TYR A 460 -17.01 24.79 -3.29
CA TYR A 460 -15.78 25.17 -3.99
C TYR A 460 -16.05 25.79 -5.38
N ALA A 461 -17.26 26.32 -5.61
CA ALA A 461 -17.64 26.88 -6.90
C ALA A 461 -16.69 27.96 -7.43
N SER A 462 -16.11 28.79 -6.55
CA SER A 462 -15.12 29.81 -6.93
C SER A 462 -13.85 29.19 -7.49
N LEU A 463 -13.28 28.19 -6.79
CA LEU A 463 -12.13 27.42 -7.28
C LEU A 463 -12.47 26.76 -8.62
N ILE A 464 -13.59 26.05 -8.71
CA ILE A 464 -14.03 25.32 -9.92
C ILE A 464 -14.16 26.25 -11.13
N ASN A 465 -14.73 27.45 -10.95
CA ASN A 465 -14.83 28.43 -12.03
C ASN A 465 -13.45 28.91 -12.52
N SER A 466 -12.47 28.99 -11.63
CA SER A 466 -11.10 29.41 -11.95
C SER A 466 -10.24 28.32 -12.61
N LEU A 467 -10.65 27.05 -12.52
CA LEU A 467 -9.91 25.94 -13.12
C LEU A 467 -9.83 26.10 -14.64
N LYS A 468 -8.65 25.87 -15.22
CA LYS A 468 -8.47 25.68 -16.66
C LYS A 468 -8.51 24.18 -16.96
N VAL A 469 -9.10 23.81 -18.09
CA VAL A 469 -9.19 22.41 -18.51
C VAL A 469 -8.30 22.19 -19.74
N ARG A 470 -7.48 21.14 -19.72
CA ARG A 470 -6.63 20.74 -20.86
C ARG A 470 -6.79 19.24 -21.13
N ILE A 471 -7.01 18.85 -22.39
CA ILE A 471 -7.03 17.43 -22.79
C ILE A 471 -5.60 16.99 -23.12
N ARG A 472 -5.11 15.90 -22.51
CA ARG A 472 -3.80 15.31 -22.85
C ARG A 472 -3.93 14.42 -24.09
N TYR A 473 -4.01 15.04 -25.26
CA TYR A 473 -4.25 14.32 -26.53
C TYR A 473 -3.25 13.20 -26.80
N HIS A 474 -1.98 13.36 -26.40
CA HIS A 474 -0.96 12.36 -26.66
C HIS A 474 -1.15 11.05 -25.88
N ASP A 475 -1.89 11.12 -24.78
CA ASP A 475 -2.07 10.02 -23.82
C ASP A 475 -3.48 9.39 -23.90
N ILE A 476 -4.26 9.71 -24.94
CA ILE A 476 -5.51 9.03 -25.24
C ILE A 476 -5.21 7.58 -25.64
N ARG A 477 -5.87 6.64 -24.97
CA ARG A 477 -5.55 5.21 -25.08
C ARG A 477 -6.74 4.32 -24.78
N GLN A 478 -6.70 3.07 -25.22
CA GLN A 478 -7.64 2.06 -24.73
C GLN A 478 -7.18 1.56 -23.37
N ARG A 479 -8.12 1.28 -22.48
CA ARG A 479 -7.82 0.70 -21.18
C ARG A 479 -7.43 -0.77 -21.32
N GLU A 480 -6.27 -1.18 -20.84
CA GLU A 480 -5.79 -2.57 -21.00
C GLU A 480 -6.69 -3.62 -20.32
N GLY A 481 -7.22 -3.34 -19.12
CA GLY A 481 -8.20 -4.20 -18.45
C GLY A 481 -9.63 -4.10 -18.99
N ASN A 482 -9.91 -3.19 -19.92
CA ASN A 482 -11.21 -3.11 -20.58
C ASN A 482 -11.08 -2.39 -21.92
N LYS A 483 -10.75 -3.14 -22.98
CA LYS A 483 -10.53 -2.56 -24.31
C LYS A 483 -11.77 -1.91 -24.91
N ASN A 484 -12.94 -2.10 -24.29
CA ASN A 484 -14.15 -1.41 -24.68
C ASN A 484 -14.21 0.05 -24.20
N GLN A 485 -13.26 0.46 -23.36
CA GLN A 485 -13.19 1.81 -22.80
C GLN A 485 -12.00 2.55 -23.40
N THR A 486 -12.26 3.70 -24.00
CA THR A 486 -11.22 4.67 -24.36
C THR A 486 -11.05 5.65 -23.21
N ILE A 487 -9.81 5.79 -22.72
CA ILE A 487 -9.42 6.79 -21.73
C ILE A 487 -9.12 8.11 -22.44
N ILE A 488 -9.76 9.19 -21.97
CA ILE A 488 -9.47 10.56 -22.37
C ILE A 488 -8.99 11.33 -21.12
N PRO A 489 -7.66 11.51 -20.95
CA PRO A 489 -7.12 12.20 -19.78
C PRO A 489 -7.35 13.71 -19.87
N ILE A 490 -7.84 14.29 -18.77
CA ILE A 490 -8.15 15.72 -18.66
C ILE A 490 -7.44 16.32 -17.45
N ASP A 491 -6.58 17.30 -17.69
CA ASP A 491 -5.93 18.09 -16.66
C ASP A 491 -6.85 19.21 -16.17
N LEU A 492 -7.08 19.23 -14.86
CA LEU A 492 -7.71 20.35 -14.15
C LEU A 492 -6.61 21.20 -13.53
N VAL A 493 -6.40 22.39 -14.08
CA VAL A 493 -5.27 23.27 -13.77
C VAL A 493 -5.73 24.45 -12.91
N HIS A 494 -5.07 24.66 -11.78
CA HIS A 494 -5.28 25.77 -10.87
C HIS A 494 -3.99 26.60 -10.77
N VAL A 495 -4.08 27.90 -11.08
CA VAL A 495 -2.91 28.81 -11.03
C VAL A 495 -2.65 29.20 -9.57
N ILE A 496 -1.44 28.92 -9.08
CA ILE A 496 -1.01 29.20 -7.71
C ILE A 496 -0.34 30.56 -7.60
N ASP A 497 0.59 30.85 -8.52
CA ASP A 497 1.32 32.11 -8.56
C ASP A 497 1.57 32.50 -10.03
N SER A 498 0.83 33.51 -10.49
CA SER A 498 0.94 34.01 -11.86
C SER A 498 2.27 34.73 -12.13
N ASN A 499 2.92 35.31 -11.12
CA ASN A 499 4.21 36.00 -11.29
C ASN A 499 5.35 35.00 -11.47
N LYS A 500 5.21 33.80 -10.91
CA LYS A 500 6.17 32.69 -11.04
C LYS A 500 5.74 31.63 -12.06
N TYR A 501 4.62 31.85 -12.77
CA TYR A 501 4.03 30.89 -13.71
C TYR A 501 3.73 29.51 -13.10
N LEU A 502 3.49 29.46 -11.78
CA LEU A 502 3.25 28.22 -11.05
C LEU A 502 1.76 27.87 -11.05
N TYR A 503 1.49 26.60 -11.35
CA TYR A 503 0.18 26.00 -11.26
C TYR A 503 0.25 24.61 -10.64
N GLU A 504 -0.84 24.16 -10.05
CA GLU A 504 -1.05 22.75 -9.73
C GLU A 504 -2.05 22.15 -10.71
N PHE A 505 -1.98 20.85 -10.94
CA PHE A 505 -2.99 20.16 -11.73
C PHE A 505 -3.24 18.74 -11.24
N ARG A 506 -4.41 18.20 -11.60
CA ARG A 506 -4.72 16.76 -11.50
C ARG A 506 -5.27 16.28 -12.83
N THR A 507 -4.75 15.16 -13.30
CA THR A 507 -5.24 14.49 -14.51
C THR A 507 -6.33 13.50 -14.12
N VAL A 508 -7.57 13.75 -14.54
CA VAL A 508 -8.70 12.83 -14.37
C VAL A 508 -8.83 11.98 -15.63
N ASN A 509 -8.78 10.64 -15.51
CA ASN A 509 -8.92 9.73 -16.64
C ASN A 509 -10.39 9.44 -16.89
N PHE A 510 -11.07 10.24 -17.71
CA PHE A 510 -12.44 9.91 -18.08
C PHE A 510 -12.49 8.78 -19.12
N VAL A 511 -13.60 8.04 -19.15
CA VAL A 511 -13.82 6.96 -20.12
C VAL A 511 -14.94 7.26 -21.10
N VAL A 512 -14.75 6.83 -22.35
CA VAL A 512 -15.81 6.76 -23.36
C VAL A 512 -15.97 5.29 -23.75
N ASP A 513 -17.13 4.72 -23.44
CA ASP A 513 -17.45 3.34 -23.75
C ASP A 513 -17.73 3.16 -25.25
N ASN A 514 -17.33 2.01 -25.78
CA ASN A 514 -17.64 1.54 -27.14
C ASN A 514 -17.12 2.40 -28.29
N LEU A 515 -16.26 3.37 -28.00
CA LEU A 515 -15.57 4.16 -29.01
C LEU A 515 -14.55 3.28 -29.74
N GLY A 516 -14.69 3.16 -31.07
CA GLY A 516 -13.68 2.46 -31.85
C GLY A 516 -13.92 0.96 -32.08
N LEU A 517 -15.06 0.41 -31.60
CA LEU A 517 -15.25 -1.04 -31.42
C LEU A 517 -16.17 -1.75 -32.43
N ASN A 518 -17.08 -1.06 -33.15
CA ASN A 518 -18.06 -1.75 -34.01
C ASN A 518 -17.46 -2.30 -35.33
N THR A 519 -16.14 -2.31 -35.52
CA THR A 519 -15.55 -3.06 -36.63
C THR A 519 -15.40 -4.55 -36.25
N ASN A 520 -16.52 -5.29 -36.25
CA ASN A 520 -16.62 -6.75 -36.39
C ASN A 520 -15.70 -7.63 -35.54
N ASN A 521 -15.71 -7.50 -34.21
CA ASN A 521 -15.05 -8.50 -33.35
C ASN A 521 -16.06 -9.15 -32.41
N ASP A 522 -16.84 -10.09 -32.96
CA ASP A 522 -17.86 -10.90 -32.27
C ASP A 522 -17.35 -11.44 -30.93
N LYS A 523 -16.05 -11.74 -30.85
CA LYS A 523 -15.34 -12.15 -29.63
C LYS A 523 -15.53 -11.16 -28.47
N TRP A 524 -15.33 -9.86 -28.68
CA TRP A 524 -15.43 -8.85 -27.62
C TRP A 524 -16.87 -8.57 -27.22
N ILE A 525 -17.79 -8.65 -28.19
CA ILE A 525 -19.22 -8.53 -27.93
C ILE A 525 -19.66 -9.69 -27.03
N GLN A 526 -19.31 -10.93 -27.39
CA GLN A 526 -19.61 -12.12 -26.60
C GLN A 526 -18.98 -12.06 -25.21
N LEU A 527 -17.69 -11.72 -25.10
CA LEU A 527 -17.01 -11.60 -23.81
C LEU A 527 -17.64 -10.53 -22.92
N SER A 528 -18.06 -9.38 -23.49
CA SER A 528 -18.76 -8.33 -22.75
C SER A 528 -20.12 -8.80 -22.25
N SER A 529 -20.91 -9.46 -23.11
CA SER A 529 -22.21 -10.02 -22.72
C SER A 529 -22.07 -11.08 -21.63
N SER A 530 -21.09 -11.98 -21.72
CA SER A 530 -20.83 -12.97 -20.68
C SER A 530 -20.38 -12.34 -19.36
N LEU A 531 -19.56 -11.29 -19.40
CA LEU A 531 -19.19 -10.55 -18.20
C LEU A 531 -20.42 -9.86 -17.57
N ASP A 532 -21.28 -9.23 -18.38
CA ASP A 532 -22.50 -8.58 -17.88
C ASP A 532 -23.47 -9.58 -17.24
N ASN A 533 -23.63 -10.76 -17.84
CA ASN A 533 -24.41 -11.84 -17.26
C ASN A 533 -23.82 -12.28 -15.92
N LEU A 534 -22.51 -12.53 -15.84
CA LEU A 534 -21.83 -12.89 -14.61
C LEU A 534 -21.99 -11.83 -13.50
N ILE A 535 -21.92 -10.54 -13.85
CA ILE A 535 -22.16 -9.44 -12.91
C ILE A 535 -23.60 -9.48 -12.39
N ASN A 536 -24.58 -9.75 -13.26
CA ASN A 536 -25.97 -9.86 -12.87
C ASN A 536 -26.20 -11.08 -11.97
N ASP A 537 -25.57 -12.21 -12.27
CA ASP A 537 -25.61 -13.41 -11.44
C ASP A 537 -25.03 -13.15 -10.05
N ILE A 538 -23.91 -12.43 -9.96
CA ILE A 538 -23.30 -12.01 -8.69
C ILE A 538 -24.23 -11.06 -7.90
N LYS A 539 -24.96 -10.17 -8.57
CA LYS A 539 -25.93 -9.29 -7.90
C LYS A 539 -27.13 -10.06 -7.34
N GLN A 540 -27.54 -11.14 -8.00
CA GLN A 540 -28.62 -12.03 -7.54
C GLN A 540 -28.14 -12.99 -6.45
N ASN A 541 -26.88 -13.41 -6.52
CA ASN A 541 -26.22 -14.32 -5.58
C ASN A 541 -25.05 -13.59 -4.89
N PRO A 542 -25.32 -12.75 -3.87
CA PRO A 542 -24.33 -11.84 -3.32
C PRO A 542 -23.08 -12.57 -2.81
N LEU A 543 -21.92 -12.02 -3.14
CA LEU A 543 -20.63 -12.54 -2.69
C LEU A 543 -20.52 -12.49 -1.17
N ASN A 544 -20.01 -13.56 -0.57
CA ASN A 544 -19.67 -13.56 0.84
C ASN A 544 -18.20 -13.10 1.01
N VAL A 545 -17.99 -11.98 1.69
CA VAL A 545 -16.64 -11.49 2.02
C VAL A 545 -16.38 -11.76 3.50
N THR A 546 -15.48 -12.69 3.77
CA THR A 546 -15.07 -13.03 5.14
C THR A 546 -13.88 -12.17 5.57
N LEU A 547 -13.96 -11.63 6.79
CA LEU A 547 -12.92 -10.78 7.37
C LEU A 547 -11.88 -11.64 8.10
N ALA A 548 -10.61 -11.28 7.96
CA ALA A 548 -9.53 -11.93 8.68
C ALA A 548 -9.67 -11.83 10.20
N ASN A 549 -9.18 -12.86 10.89
CA ASN A 549 -9.05 -12.85 12.34
C ASN A 549 -7.84 -12.00 12.79
N LYS A 550 -7.70 -11.80 14.10
CA LYS A 550 -6.65 -10.95 14.69
C LYS A 550 -5.23 -11.41 14.35
N PHE A 551 -4.99 -12.73 14.27
CA PHE A 551 -3.66 -13.28 13.96
C PHE A 551 -3.24 -13.03 12.52
N LEU A 552 -4.14 -13.34 11.57
CA LEU A 552 -3.87 -13.08 10.15
C LEU A 552 -3.70 -11.58 9.90
N THR A 553 -4.48 -10.74 10.59
CA THR A 553 -4.32 -9.28 10.58
C THR A 553 -2.92 -8.86 11.00
N ALA A 554 -2.42 -9.33 12.15
CA ALA A 554 -1.08 -9.00 12.63
C ALA A 554 0.02 -9.42 11.64
N SER A 555 -0.13 -10.58 10.99
CA SER A 555 0.84 -11.10 10.02
C SER A 555 0.90 -10.30 8.72
N VAL A 556 -0.23 -9.72 8.29
CA VAL A 556 -0.38 -9.02 7.02
C VAL A 556 -0.11 -7.53 7.15
N VAL A 557 -0.52 -6.92 8.26
CA VAL A 557 -0.56 -5.47 8.40
C VAL A 557 0.80 -4.89 8.72
N GLN A 558 1.67 -5.49 9.54
CA GLN A 558 3.06 -5.03 9.79
C GLN A 558 3.28 -3.48 9.83
N ASN A 559 2.37 -2.70 10.41
CA ASN A 559 2.38 -1.21 10.40
C ASN A 559 2.23 -0.53 9.01
N THR A 560 1.71 -1.24 8.01
CA THR A 560 1.40 -0.73 6.68
C THR A 560 -0.03 -0.22 6.66
N PRO A 561 -0.29 1.04 6.27
CA PRO A 561 -1.64 1.57 6.10
C PRO A 561 -2.46 0.78 5.09
N VAL A 562 -3.79 0.78 5.23
CA VAL A 562 -4.65 -0.08 4.41
C VAL A 562 -4.57 0.26 2.93
N GLU A 563 -4.39 1.54 2.60
CA GLU A 563 -4.25 2.03 1.22
C GLU A 563 -2.90 1.67 0.57
N GLN A 564 -1.93 1.21 1.37
CA GLN A 564 -0.60 0.77 0.97
C GLN A 564 -0.46 -0.76 0.93
N LEU A 565 -1.50 -1.49 1.33
CA LEU A 565 -1.55 -2.93 1.18
C LEU A 565 -1.68 -3.33 -0.29
N SER A 566 -0.98 -4.39 -0.64
CA SER A 566 -1.05 -5.01 -1.96
C SER A 566 -2.42 -5.68 -2.18
N VAL A 567 -2.83 -5.89 -3.44
CA VAL A 567 -4.06 -6.64 -3.77
C VAL A 567 -3.98 -8.06 -3.18
N SER A 568 -2.82 -8.72 -3.27
CA SER A 568 -2.60 -10.02 -2.62
C SER A 568 -2.83 -9.96 -1.11
N GLN A 569 -2.35 -8.91 -0.43
CA GLN A 569 -2.56 -8.74 1.01
C GLN A 569 -4.03 -8.41 1.35
N LEU A 570 -4.69 -7.54 0.58
CA LEU A 570 -6.12 -7.25 0.74
C LEU A 570 -6.95 -8.53 0.64
N ASN A 571 -6.64 -9.43 -0.30
CA ASN A 571 -7.38 -10.68 -0.43
C ASN A 571 -7.04 -11.73 0.65
N LYS A 572 -6.00 -11.51 1.46
CA LYS A 572 -5.80 -12.24 2.72
C LYS A 572 -6.67 -11.67 3.84
N LEU A 573 -6.92 -10.36 3.85
CA LEU A 573 -7.75 -9.70 4.86
C LEU A 573 -9.25 -9.80 4.58
N PHE A 574 -9.63 -9.79 3.31
CA PHE A 574 -10.99 -9.76 2.80
C PHE A 574 -11.17 -10.91 1.80
N LYS A 575 -11.45 -12.11 2.30
CA LYS A 575 -11.52 -13.32 1.50
C LYS A 575 -12.90 -13.45 0.85
N VAL A 576 -12.95 -13.33 -0.47
CA VAL A 576 -14.15 -13.53 -1.28
C VAL A 576 -14.43 -15.02 -1.42
N SER A 577 -15.65 -15.42 -1.08
CA SER A 577 -16.15 -16.80 -1.25
C SER A 577 -17.29 -16.82 -2.26
N LEU A 578 -17.22 -17.76 -3.21
CA LEU A 578 -18.23 -17.95 -4.24
C LEU A 578 -19.26 -18.99 -3.80
N SER A 579 -20.54 -18.75 -4.10
CA SER A 579 -21.59 -19.76 -3.98
C SER A 579 -21.36 -20.90 -4.95
N GLU A 580 -21.96 -22.06 -4.68
CA GLU A 580 -21.84 -23.22 -5.59
C GLU A 580 -22.44 -22.93 -6.97
N GLU A 581 -23.51 -22.14 -7.02
CA GLU A 581 -24.14 -21.71 -8.27
C GLU A 581 -23.21 -20.85 -9.13
N LEU A 582 -22.54 -19.87 -8.52
CA LEU A 582 -21.54 -19.05 -9.22
C LEU A 582 -20.36 -19.90 -9.71
N LYS A 583 -19.88 -20.88 -8.91
CA LYS A 583 -18.82 -21.79 -9.36
C LYS A 583 -19.25 -22.61 -10.59
N ASN A 584 -20.48 -23.11 -10.59
CA ASN A 584 -21.02 -23.87 -11.73
C ASN A 584 -21.12 -23.00 -12.99
N GLN A 585 -21.58 -21.75 -12.86
CA GLN A 585 -21.61 -20.81 -13.97
C GLN A 585 -20.21 -20.52 -14.53
N LEU A 586 -19.21 -20.35 -13.67
CA LEU A 586 -17.81 -20.18 -14.10
C LEU A 586 -17.28 -21.42 -14.83
N ASN A 587 -17.64 -22.62 -14.38
CA ASN A 587 -17.29 -23.86 -15.07
C ASN A 587 -17.94 -23.93 -16.47
N THR A 588 -19.22 -23.56 -16.60
CA THR A 588 -19.91 -23.48 -17.90
C THR A 588 -19.21 -22.51 -18.85
N LEU A 589 -18.87 -21.31 -18.38
CA LEU A 589 -18.15 -20.31 -19.18
C LEU A 589 -16.80 -20.84 -19.69
N TRP A 590 -16.10 -21.64 -18.88
CA TRP A 590 -14.91 -22.35 -19.34
C TRP A 590 -15.23 -23.43 -20.36
N GLU A 591 -16.21 -24.29 -20.10
CA GLU A 591 -16.53 -25.43 -20.97
C GLU A 591 -16.95 -24.97 -22.37
N GLU A 592 -17.78 -23.94 -22.45
CA GLU A 592 -18.29 -23.39 -23.71
C GLU A 592 -17.26 -22.53 -24.44
N ASN A 593 -16.59 -21.61 -23.73
CA ASN A 593 -15.81 -20.55 -24.38
C ASN A 593 -14.34 -20.48 -23.94
N LYS A 594 -13.92 -21.36 -23.02
CA LYS A 594 -12.58 -21.34 -22.41
C LYS A 594 -12.31 -20.02 -21.69
N TYR A 595 -13.33 -19.47 -21.05
CA TYR A 595 -13.20 -18.26 -20.27
C TYR A 595 -12.63 -18.56 -18.88
N ILE A 596 -11.67 -17.74 -18.43
CA ILE A 596 -11.12 -17.76 -17.07
C ILE A 596 -11.54 -16.48 -16.36
N SER A 597 -12.02 -16.61 -15.13
CA SER A 597 -12.41 -15.46 -14.30
C SER A 597 -11.42 -15.19 -13.17
N ASN A 598 -11.32 -13.92 -12.81
CA ASN A 598 -10.68 -13.46 -11.58
C ASN A 598 -11.70 -12.64 -10.79
N ILE A 599 -11.94 -13.01 -9.53
CA ILE A 599 -12.85 -12.30 -8.63
C ILE A 599 -12.12 -12.03 -7.32
N PHE A 600 -11.83 -10.76 -7.02
CA PHE A 600 -10.97 -10.38 -5.89
C PHE A 600 -11.26 -8.97 -5.39
N VAL A 601 -10.91 -8.69 -4.13
CA VAL A 601 -10.96 -7.34 -3.56
C VAL A 601 -9.80 -6.52 -4.14
N SER A 602 -10.10 -5.49 -4.92
CA SER A 602 -9.10 -4.65 -5.59
C SER A 602 -8.74 -3.40 -4.80
N LYS A 603 -9.71 -2.85 -4.08
CA LYS A 603 -9.55 -1.64 -3.24
C LYS A 603 -10.51 -1.70 -2.06
N VAL A 604 -10.15 -1.06 -0.97
CA VAL A 604 -11.05 -0.71 0.13
C VAL A 604 -11.07 0.81 0.31
N ARG A 605 -12.23 1.36 0.64
CA ARG A 605 -12.42 2.78 0.98
C ARG A 605 -13.23 2.85 2.25
N PHE A 606 -12.93 3.80 3.12
CA PHE A 606 -13.72 3.98 4.32
C PHE A 606 -15.01 4.73 4.01
N ASP A 607 -16.09 4.30 4.68
CA ASP A 607 -17.34 5.05 4.69
C ASP A 607 -17.21 6.21 5.67
N ALA A 608 -18.10 7.21 5.57
CA ALA A 608 -18.17 8.24 6.61
C ALA A 608 -18.60 7.60 7.95
N ASN A 609 -19.51 6.62 7.90
CA ASN A 609 -19.99 5.92 9.09
C ASN A 609 -18.90 5.02 9.68
N VAL A 610 -18.59 5.24 10.96
CA VAL A 610 -17.59 4.46 11.69
C VAL A 610 -17.95 2.96 11.71
N HIS A 611 -16.93 2.09 11.62
CA HIS A 611 -17.04 0.63 11.49
C HIS A 611 -17.58 0.10 10.16
N LYS A 612 -17.80 0.98 9.17
CA LYS A 612 -18.17 0.58 7.82
C LYS A 612 -17.07 0.93 6.83
N LEU A 613 -16.86 0.05 5.86
CA LEU A 613 -16.01 0.30 4.71
C LEU A 613 -16.67 -0.23 3.44
N LYS A 614 -16.28 0.32 2.31
CA LYS A 614 -16.65 -0.16 0.99
C LYS A 614 -15.48 -0.95 0.41
N ALA A 615 -15.70 -2.24 0.17
CA ALA A 615 -14.80 -3.09 -0.60
C ALA A 615 -15.21 -3.05 -2.06
N THR A 616 -14.27 -2.68 -2.93
CA THR A 616 -14.42 -2.81 -4.38
C THR A 616 -13.98 -4.21 -4.78
N ILE A 617 -14.94 -5.01 -5.26
CA ILE A 617 -14.69 -6.33 -5.84
C ILE A 617 -14.50 -6.18 -7.33
N ARG A 618 -13.31 -6.51 -7.83
CA ARG A 618 -13.06 -6.65 -9.26
C ARG A 618 -13.56 -8.02 -9.70
N VAL A 619 -14.44 -8.02 -10.70
CA VAL A 619 -14.87 -9.21 -11.44
C VAL A 619 -14.32 -9.06 -12.86
N ALA A 620 -13.47 -10.00 -13.26
CA ALA A 620 -12.87 -9.99 -14.58
C ALA A 620 -13.01 -11.33 -15.27
N LEU A 621 -13.15 -11.28 -16.59
CA LEU A 621 -13.31 -12.44 -17.46
C LEU A 621 -12.33 -12.33 -18.63
N SER A 622 -11.70 -13.44 -18.98
CA SER A 622 -10.71 -13.50 -20.05
C SER A 622 -11.02 -14.62 -21.03
N ASP A 623 -10.83 -14.36 -22.32
CA ASP A 623 -10.86 -15.39 -23.35
C ASP A 623 -9.47 -16.00 -23.50
N ASN A 624 -9.39 -17.33 -23.31
CA ASN A 624 -8.17 -18.11 -23.38
C ASN A 624 -8.23 -19.21 -24.45
N ALA A 625 -9.18 -19.15 -25.39
CA ALA A 625 -9.35 -20.22 -26.37
C ALA A 625 -8.08 -20.43 -27.22
N ASN A 626 -7.40 -19.34 -27.58
CA ASN A 626 -6.15 -19.39 -28.35
C ASN A 626 -4.98 -19.94 -27.52
N GLU A 627 -4.81 -19.43 -26.30
CA GLU A 627 -3.78 -19.83 -25.35
C GLU A 627 -3.94 -21.32 -24.99
N TYR A 628 -5.17 -21.78 -24.76
CA TYR A 628 -5.50 -23.18 -24.54
C TYR A 628 -5.12 -24.06 -25.74
N ASN A 629 -5.49 -23.65 -26.96
CA ASN A 629 -5.13 -24.39 -28.18
C ASN A 629 -3.61 -24.48 -28.39
N GLN A 630 -2.86 -23.44 -28.03
CA GLN A 630 -1.40 -23.45 -28.09
C GLN A 630 -0.81 -24.41 -27.04
N LEU A 631 -1.33 -24.37 -25.80
CA LEU A 631 -0.93 -25.25 -24.72
C LEU A 631 -1.15 -26.73 -25.08
N ILE A 632 -2.33 -27.07 -25.61
CA ILE A 632 -2.65 -28.43 -26.04
C ILE A 632 -1.72 -28.88 -27.16
N LYS A 633 -1.47 -28.04 -28.18
CA LYS A 633 -0.51 -28.36 -29.25
C LYS A 633 0.90 -28.59 -28.73
N GLN A 634 1.35 -27.80 -27.75
CA GLN A 634 2.68 -27.97 -27.15
C GLN A 634 2.79 -29.30 -26.39
N ILE A 635 1.77 -29.64 -25.60
CA ILE A 635 1.75 -30.89 -24.84
C ILE A 635 1.64 -32.09 -25.78
N GLN A 636 0.77 -32.03 -26.80
CA GLN A 636 0.61 -33.09 -27.79
C GLN A 636 1.85 -33.31 -28.67
N LYS A 637 2.72 -32.31 -28.77
CA LYS A 637 4.03 -32.45 -29.41
C LYS A 637 4.99 -33.31 -28.59
N GLU A 638 4.87 -33.27 -27.26
CA GLU A 638 5.68 -34.06 -26.33
C GLU A 638 5.07 -35.46 -26.09
N ASP A 639 3.73 -35.54 -26.01
CA ASP A 639 2.95 -36.77 -25.91
C ASP A 639 1.62 -36.65 -26.68
N PRO A 640 1.49 -37.30 -27.86
CA PRO A 640 0.29 -37.21 -28.71
C PRO A 640 -1.02 -37.65 -28.05
N GLN A 641 -0.97 -38.44 -26.96
CA GLN A 641 -2.16 -38.92 -26.24
C GLN A 641 -2.48 -38.06 -25.01
N ALA A 642 -1.63 -37.10 -24.65
CA ALA A 642 -1.85 -36.28 -23.47
C ALA A 642 -3.07 -35.37 -23.64
N SER A 643 -3.95 -35.42 -22.64
CA SER A 643 -5.07 -34.50 -22.46
C SER A 643 -4.95 -33.81 -21.10
N LEU A 644 -5.52 -32.61 -20.98
CA LEU A 644 -5.57 -31.88 -19.71
C LEU A 644 -6.99 -31.90 -19.16
N THR A 645 -7.11 -32.16 -17.87
CA THR A 645 -8.34 -31.83 -17.13
C THR A 645 -8.54 -30.31 -17.07
N LEU A 646 -9.76 -29.87 -16.76
CA LEU A 646 -10.11 -28.47 -16.50
C LEU A 646 -9.09 -27.79 -15.58
N VAL A 647 -8.88 -28.39 -14.41
CA VAL A 647 -8.02 -27.85 -13.35
C VAL A 647 -6.59 -27.73 -13.85
N GLN A 648 -6.06 -28.77 -14.50
CA GLN A 648 -4.69 -28.73 -15.03
C GLN A 648 -4.52 -27.69 -16.14
N ALA A 649 -5.54 -27.49 -16.99
CA ALA A 649 -5.50 -26.47 -18.03
C ALA A 649 -5.51 -25.07 -17.43
N GLN A 650 -6.39 -24.79 -16.47
CA GLN A 650 -6.45 -23.51 -15.77
C GLN A 650 -5.15 -23.23 -15.00
N GLU A 651 -4.63 -24.22 -14.28
CA GLU A 651 -3.35 -24.12 -13.55
C GLU A 651 -2.16 -23.87 -14.48
N LYS A 652 -2.12 -24.46 -15.67
CA LYS A 652 -1.05 -24.21 -16.65
C LYS A 652 -1.18 -22.87 -17.35
N LEU A 653 -2.41 -22.38 -17.57
CA LEU A 653 -2.63 -21.08 -18.18
C LEU A 653 -2.34 -19.92 -17.21
N GLN A 654 -2.35 -20.12 -15.89
CA GLN A 654 -1.84 -19.16 -14.88
C GLN A 654 -2.26 -17.70 -15.08
N ASN A 655 -3.50 -17.42 -15.45
CA ASN A 655 -3.98 -16.06 -15.76
C ASN A 655 -3.29 -15.39 -16.97
N THR A 656 -2.77 -16.17 -17.92
CA THR A 656 -2.21 -15.64 -19.18
C THR A 656 -3.35 -15.24 -20.10
N SER A 657 -3.55 -13.96 -20.40
CA SER A 657 -4.51 -13.57 -21.43
C SER A 657 -4.21 -12.20 -22.04
N ARG A 658 -4.40 -12.10 -23.37
CA ARG A 658 -4.39 -10.83 -24.11
C ARG A 658 -5.77 -10.23 -24.34
N SER A 659 -6.82 -10.98 -24.00
CA SER A 659 -8.21 -10.64 -24.23
C SER A 659 -9.01 -10.78 -22.95
N ASN A 660 -9.14 -9.69 -22.19
CA ASN A 660 -9.90 -9.69 -20.93
C ASN A 660 -10.67 -8.39 -20.73
N LEU A 661 -11.73 -8.48 -19.94
CA LEU A 661 -12.59 -7.37 -19.53
C LEU A 661 -12.80 -7.46 -18.01
N GLY A 662 -12.94 -6.31 -17.36
CA GLY A 662 -13.20 -6.21 -15.92
C GLY A 662 -14.24 -5.16 -15.57
N LYS A 663 -15.01 -5.43 -14.52
CA LYS A 663 -15.95 -4.50 -13.90
C LYS A 663 -15.83 -4.56 -12.38
N ASP A 664 -16.14 -3.44 -11.75
CA ASP A 664 -16.12 -3.30 -10.30
C ASP A 664 -17.53 -3.39 -9.72
N ILE A 665 -17.65 -4.06 -8.58
CA ILE A 665 -18.84 -4.09 -7.73
C ILE A 665 -18.45 -3.57 -6.36
N GLU A 666 -19.21 -2.63 -5.80
CA GLU A 666 -18.98 -2.17 -4.43
C GLU A 666 -19.85 -2.95 -3.44
N ILE A 667 -19.24 -3.43 -2.36
CA ILE A 667 -19.91 -4.08 -1.24
C ILE A 667 -19.57 -3.30 0.03
N THR A 668 -20.58 -2.97 0.82
CA THR A 668 -20.37 -2.36 2.15
C THR A 668 -20.17 -3.46 3.18
N LEU A 669 -19.05 -3.41 3.89
CA LEU A 669 -18.70 -4.34 4.96
C LEU A 669 -18.78 -3.64 6.30
N ASN A 670 -19.39 -4.30 7.28
CA ASN A 670 -19.30 -3.90 8.68
C ASN A 670 -18.17 -4.70 9.33
N TYR A 671 -17.18 -4.00 9.86
CA TYR A 671 -16.02 -4.63 10.48
C TYR A 671 -16.02 -4.51 12.02
N ALA A 672 -17.10 -3.98 12.62
CA ALA A 672 -17.28 -3.98 14.07
C ALA A 672 -17.18 -5.41 14.64
N ASN A 673 -16.53 -5.57 15.79
CA ASN A 673 -16.26 -6.84 16.45
C ASN A 673 -15.46 -7.86 15.62
N SER A 674 -14.85 -7.44 14.50
CA SER A 674 -14.00 -8.32 13.68
C SER A 674 -12.56 -8.36 14.20
N GLY A 675 -11.77 -9.32 13.69
CA GLY A 675 -10.34 -9.36 13.96
C GLY A 675 -9.56 -8.15 13.43
N LEU A 676 -10.17 -7.36 12.55
CA LEU A 676 -9.60 -6.18 11.91
C LEU A 676 -10.01 -4.87 12.58
N GLU A 677 -10.90 -4.88 13.57
CA GLU A 677 -11.57 -3.67 14.09
C GLU A 677 -10.59 -2.57 14.50
N ASN A 678 -9.65 -2.87 15.40
CA ASN A 678 -8.71 -1.84 15.90
C ASN A 678 -7.86 -1.23 14.78
N TYR A 679 -7.42 -2.06 13.84
CA TYR A 679 -6.61 -1.62 12.71
C TYR A 679 -7.43 -0.74 11.77
N LEU A 680 -8.55 -1.26 11.26
CA LEU A 680 -9.39 -0.54 10.30
C LEU A 680 -10.04 0.70 10.91
N LEU A 681 -10.31 0.71 12.22
CA LEU A 681 -10.83 1.88 12.92
C LEU A 681 -9.79 3.01 12.93
N ASN A 682 -8.54 2.73 13.30
CA ASN A 682 -7.47 3.74 13.25
C ASN A 682 -7.31 4.30 11.84
N GLU A 683 -7.24 3.42 10.84
CA GLU A 683 -7.11 3.79 9.43
C GLU A 683 -8.32 4.60 8.93
N GLN A 684 -9.55 4.21 9.31
CA GLN A 684 -10.77 4.95 9.00
C GLN A 684 -10.69 6.37 9.56
N LEU A 685 -10.44 6.50 10.87
CA LEU A 685 -10.40 7.81 11.53
C LEU A 685 -9.30 8.71 10.93
N ALA A 686 -8.12 8.14 10.65
CA ALA A 686 -7.02 8.85 9.99
C ALA A 686 -7.36 9.32 8.57
N SER A 687 -8.14 8.53 7.81
CA SER A 687 -8.58 8.89 6.46
C SER A 687 -9.61 10.03 6.43
N LEU A 688 -10.40 10.20 7.49
CA LEU A 688 -11.45 11.22 7.58
C LEU A 688 -10.91 12.64 7.84
N VAL A 689 -9.73 12.76 8.44
CA VAL A 689 -9.08 14.06 8.70
C VAL A 689 -8.23 14.47 7.50
N LYS A 690 -8.51 15.65 6.94
CA LYS A 690 -7.68 16.25 5.88
C LYS A 690 -6.69 17.22 6.50
N VAL A 691 -5.43 17.13 6.05
CA VAL A 691 -4.36 18.05 6.46
C VAL A 691 -4.21 19.10 5.37
N ASN A 692 -4.18 20.36 5.75
CA ASN A 692 -3.93 21.48 4.86
C ASN A 692 -2.64 22.17 5.32
N ILE A 693 -1.81 22.58 4.35
CA ILE A 693 -0.61 23.37 4.61
C ILE A 693 -0.85 24.78 4.05
N ALA A 694 -0.57 25.81 4.84
CA ALA A 694 -0.72 27.19 4.44
C ALA A 694 0.25 27.52 3.30
N HIS A 695 -0.27 28.11 2.23
CA HIS A 695 0.50 28.61 1.08
C HIS A 695 1.36 27.58 0.32
N THR A 696 1.22 26.28 0.61
CA THR A 696 1.98 25.21 -0.05
C THR A 696 1.25 23.86 0.06
N ASN A 697 1.94 22.75 -0.26
CA ASN A 697 1.45 21.40 -0.09
C ASN A 697 2.59 20.44 0.34
N GLU A 698 2.25 19.16 0.55
CA GLU A 698 3.16 18.14 1.05
C GLU A 698 4.38 17.88 0.15
N ALA A 699 4.28 18.13 -1.15
CA ALA A 699 5.40 17.98 -2.07
C ALA A 699 6.47 19.06 -1.87
N HIS A 700 6.07 20.25 -1.41
CA HIS A 700 6.90 21.46 -1.28
C HIS A 700 7.13 21.89 0.18
N TYR A 701 6.72 21.10 1.16
CA TYR A 701 7.02 21.36 2.57
C TYR A 701 8.26 20.58 3.04
N ASN A 702 9.06 21.19 3.90
CA ASN A 702 10.15 20.50 4.61
C ASN A 702 9.75 20.29 6.07
N PHE A 703 9.40 19.05 6.43
CA PHE A 703 8.95 18.72 7.77
C PHE A 703 10.07 18.75 8.83
N GLU A 704 11.36 18.76 8.46
CA GLU A 704 12.43 19.04 9.44
C GLU A 704 12.39 20.48 9.96
N LYS A 705 11.73 21.39 9.20
CA LYS A 705 11.48 22.79 9.59
C LYS A 705 10.03 22.99 10.07
N PHE A 706 9.41 21.93 10.59
CA PHE A 706 8.00 21.92 10.99
C PHE A 706 7.61 23.09 11.89
N ASN A 707 6.53 23.77 11.52
CA ASN A 707 5.86 24.76 12.36
C ASN A 707 4.35 24.49 12.33
N LEU A 708 3.75 24.25 13.50
CA LEU A 708 2.33 23.93 13.62
C LEU A 708 1.42 25.03 13.05
N ALA A 709 1.85 26.29 13.06
CA ALA A 709 1.08 27.42 12.52
C ALA A 709 0.85 27.31 11.00
N ASP A 710 1.67 26.52 10.30
CA ASP A 710 1.51 26.27 8.87
C ASP A 710 0.40 25.26 8.58
N PHE A 711 -0.14 24.57 9.59
CA PHE A 711 -1.07 23.46 9.39
C PHE A 711 -2.47 23.80 9.88
N THR A 712 -3.45 23.44 9.08
CA THR A 712 -4.84 23.33 9.53
C THR A 712 -5.41 21.97 9.20
N PHE A 713 -6.39 21.54 9.98
CA PHE A 713 -6.99 20.21 9.89
C PHE A 713 -8.48 20.37 9.65
N THR A 714 -8.98 19.79 8.56
CA THR A 714 -10.40 19.83 8.27
C THR A 714 -11.10 18.79 9.11
N LYS A 715 -12.02 19.24 9.97
CA LYS A 715 -12.83 18.36 10.80
C LYS A 715 -13.94 17.71 9.95
N PRO A 716 -14.06 16.38 9.91
CA PRO A 716 -15.19 15.73 9.26
C PRO A 716 -16.47 15.92 10.07
N ASN A 717 -17.62 16.00 9.40
CA ASN A 717 -18.94 16.15 10.04
C ASN A 717 -19.27 15.02 11.03
N ASN A 718 -18.61 13.87 10.87
CA ASN A 718 -18.75 12.69 11.70
C ASN A 718 -18.11 12.86 13.08
N PHE A 719 -17.33 13.91 13.30
CA PHE A 719 -16.76 14.24 14.60
C PHE A 719 -17.41 15.50 15.19
N SER A 720 -17.93 15.37 16.42
CA SER A 720 -18.36 16.52 17.21
C SER A 720 -17.16 17.33 17.68
N TYR A 721 -16.01 16.67 17.90
CA TYR A 721 -14.75 17.27 18.34
C TYR A 721 -13.55 16.67 17.63
N LEU A 722 -12.53 17.49 17.33
CA LEU A 722 -11.23 17.05 16.84
C LEU A 722 -10.14 17.93 17.46
N GLN A 723 -9.06 17.31 17.94
CA GLN A 723 -7.92 17.98 18.53
C GLN A 723 -6.63 17.32 18.09
N LEU A 724 -5.65 18.12 17.67
CA LEU A 724 -4.28 17.65 17.55
C LEU A 724 -3.66 17.55 18.96
N VAL A 725 -3.26 16.34 19.34
CA VAL A 725 -2.63 16.04 20.65
C VAL A 725 -1.12 16.21 20.57
N SER A 726 -0.51 15.65 19.53
CA SER A 726 0.95 15.67 19.33
C SER A 726 1.30 15.46 17.86
N HIS A 727 2.56 15.74 17.52
CA HIS A 727 3.12 15.41 16.22
C HIS A 727 4.52 14.84 16.39
N LYS A 728 4.98 14.06 15.41
CA LYS A 728 6.33 13.52 15.33
C LYS A 728 6.85 13.65 13.91
N VAL A 729 7.86 14.49 13.71
CA VAL A 729 8.59 14.56 12.44
C VAL A 729 9.34 13.25 12.25
N ILE A 730 9.12 12.61 11.10
CA ILE A 730 9.77 11.34 10.74
C ILE A 730 11.02 11.62 9.92
N ASP A 731 10.89 12.46 8.89
CA ASP A 731 11.97 12.92 8.02
C ASP A 731 11.55 14.23 7.31
N ALA A 732 12.36 14.71 6.37
CA ALA A 732 12.10 15.95 5.62
C ALA A 732 10.79 15.97 4.80
N LYS A 733 10.19 14.80 4.52
CA LYS A 733 8.97 14.64 3.71
C LYS A 733 7.81 13.98 4.46
N ASN A 734 7.97 13.63 5.73
CA ASN A 734 6.98 12.87 6.49
C ASN A 734 6.82 13.33 7.94
N VAL A 735 5.58 13.34 8.41
CA VAL A 735 5.20 13.66 9.79
C VAL A 735 4.03 12.77 10.22
N ASP A 736 4.03 12.35 11.49
CA ASP A 736 2.88 11.73 12.13
C ASP A 736 2.13 12.74 12.97
N PHE A 737 0.81 12.82 12.80
CA PHE A 737 -0.07 13.61 13.65
C PHE A 737 -0.93 12.69 14.51
N THR A 738 -0.93 12.91 15.81
CA THR A 738 -1.79 12.18 16.75
C THR A 738 -2.99 13.05 17.10
N PHE A 739 -4.19 12.56 16.83
CA PHE A 739 -5.44 13.26 17.10
C PHE A 739 -6.23 12.58 18.22
N LYS A 740 -7.03 13.40 18.90
CA LYS A 740 -8.16 12.99 19.72
C LYS A 740 -9.44 13.48 19.03
N ALA A 741 -10.41 12.61 18.84
CA ALA A 741 -11.70 12.96 18.23
C ALA A 741 -12.86 12.35 19.01
N ILE A 742 -14.02 13.01 18.97
CA ILE A 742 -15.27 12.49 19.53
C ILE A 742 -16.25 12.28 18.38
N ASP A 743 -16.78 11.06 18.29
CA ASP A 743 -17.80 10.69 17.32
C ASP A 743 -19.09 11.50 17.53
N ALA A 744 -19.61 12.13 16.48
CA ALA A 744 -20.81 12.95 16.56
C ALA A 744 -22.07 12.13 16.90
N THR A 745 -22.09 10.83 16.56
CA THR A 745 -23.26 9.96 16.70
C THR A 745 -23.32 9.29 18.06
N ASN A 746 -22.21 8.67 18.49
CA ASN A 746 -22.18 7.86 19.72
C ASN A 746 -21.37 8.51 20.86
N GLN A 747 -20.79 9.69 20.65
CA GLN A 747 -19.97 10.42 21.61
C GLN A 747 -18.75 9.64 22.15
N LYS A 748 -18.36 8.55 21.48
CA LYS A 748 -17.16 7.79 21.81
C LYS A 748 -15.93 8.61 21.42
N GLU A 749 -15.00 8.68 22.34
CA GLU A 749 -13.69 9.27 22.11
C GLU A 749 -12.75 8.26 21.45
N TYR A 750 -11.97 8.75 20.48
CA TYR A 750 -10.92 8.00 19.82
C TYR A 750 -9.61 8.78 19.85
N GLN A 751 -8.51 8.05 19.98
CA GLN A 751 -7.16 8.54 19.72
C GLN A 751 -6.57 7.76 18.56
N PHE A 752 -6.07 8.45 17.54
CA PHE A 752 -5.54 7.83 16.33
C PHE A 752 -4.36 8.62 15.77
N THR A 753 -3.53 7.97 14.96
CA THR A 753 -2.39 8.61 14.29
C THR A 753 -2.61 8.64 12.79
N LYS A 754 -2.42 9.82 12.19
CA LYS A 754 -2.40 10.01 10.75
C LYS A 754 -0.95 10.24 10.30
N HIS A 755 -0.43 9.31 9.50
CA HIS A 755 0.79 9.53 8.75
C HIS A 755 0.50 10.49 7.60
N PHE A 756 1.30 11.54 7.45
CA PHE A 756 1.14 12.56 6.41
C PHE A 756 2.48 12.91 5.79
N GLY A 757 2.52 12.98 4.46
CA GLY A 757 3.75 13.21 3.71
C GLY A 757 3.81 12.41 2.42
N LEU A 758 5.01 12.28 1.86
CA LEU A 758 5.23 11.56 0.61
C LEU A 758 5.40 10.04 0.81
N GLY A 759 5.49 9.56 2.04
CA GLY A 759 5.83 8.18 2.39
C GLY A 759 7.30 7.87 2.09
N HIS A 760 7.61 6.62 1.76
CA HIS A 760 8.99 6.21 1.47
C HIS A 760 9.53 6.79 0.15
N PHE A 761 10.77 7.28 0.16
CA PHE A 761 11.50 7.78 -1.01
C PHE A 761 12.99 7.42 -0.93
N SER A 762 13.69 7.59 -2.04
CA SER A 762 15.14 7.42 -2.16
C SER A 762 15.78 8.65 -2.79
N ASN A 763 17.05 8.90 -2.49
CA ASN A 763 17.77 10.04 -3.03
C ASN A 763 18.54 9.63 -4.30
N ILE A 764 18.42 10.43 -5.35
CA ILE A 764 19.27 10.34 -6.55
C ILE A 764 20.49 11.27 -6.48
N PHE A 765 20.41 12.31 -5.65
CA PHE A 765 21.50 13.23 -5.32
C PHE A 765 21.92 13.06 -3.85
N GLU A 766 23.00 13.71 -3.45
CA GLU A 766 23.39 13.73 -2.04
C GLU A 766 22.26 14.26 -1.14
N GLU A 767 22.08 13.66 0.03
CA GLU A 767 20.95 13.96 0.93
C GLU A 767 20.90 15.45 1.31
N GLU A 768 22.04 16.05 1.63
CA GLU A 768 22.16 17.48 1.93
C GLU A 768 21.77 18.37 0.73
N PHE A 769 22.13 17.97 -0.48
CA PHE A 769 21.71 18.69 -1.68
C PHE A 769 20.18 18.59 -1.86
N THR A 770 19.61 17.40 -1.70
CA THR A 770 18.15 17.21 -1.79
C THR A 770 17.40 17.98 -0.69
N LYS A 771 17.91 18.00 0.55
CA LYS A 771 17.32 18.76 1.67
C LYS A 771 17.33 20.28 1.43
N ASN A 772 18.41 20.80 0.86
CA ASN A 772 18.53 22.23 0.54
C ASN A 772 17.69 22.62 -0.68
N ASN A 773 17.32 21.67 -1.53
CA ASN A 773 16.52 21.88 -2.74
C ASN A 773 15.20 21.11 -2.69
N ILE A 774 14.57 21.12 -1.51
CA ILE A 774 13.35 20.35 -1.20
C ILE A 774 12.15 20.72 -2.09
N ASN A 775 12.16 21.94 -2.64
CA ASN A 775 11.18 22.51 -3.56
C ASN A 775 11.58 22.16 -5.01
N SER A 776 11.29 20.93 -5.41
CA SER A 776 11.51 20.48 -6.78
C SER A 776 10.24 20.70 -7.59
N TYR A 777 10.23 21.73 -8.43
CA TYR A 777 9.08 22.07 -9.29
C TYR A 777 9.10 21.24 -10.58
N ASN A 778 7.89 20.90 -11.06
CA ASN A 778 7.70 20.18 -12.32
C ASN A 778 7.80 21.12 -13.51
N PHE A 779 8.84 20.99 -14.35
CA PHE A 779 8.91 21.76 -15.58
C PHE A 779 8.22 21.01 -16.73
N ILE A 780 7.43 21.74 -17.51
CA ILE A 780 6.88 21.29 -18.79
C ILE A 780 7.70 21.96 -19.89
N ALA A 781 8.55 21.20 -20.56
CA ALA A 781 9.33 21.62 -21.72
C ALA A 781 8.43 22.01 -22.93
N GLY A 782 7.35 21.26 -23.16
CA GLY A 782 6.40 21.53 -24.24
C GLY A 782 7.02 21.48 -25.64
N PRO A 783 6.61 22.35 -26.59
CA PRO A 783 7.08 22.34 -27.99
C PRO A 783 8.49 22.94 -28.19
N LEU A 784 9.33 22.94 -27.15
CA LEU A 784 10.68 23.49 -27.23
C LEU A 784 11.50 22.76 -28.31
N THR A 785 12.02 23.51 -29.29
CA THR A 785 12.81 22.97 -30.41
C THR A 785 14.31 23.12 -30.19
N LYS A 786 15.13 22.46 -31.03
CA LYS A 786 16.60 22.56 -31.00
C LYS A 786 17.10 24.01 -30.99
N GLN A 787 16.45 24.89 -31.76
CA GLN A 787 16.83 26.31 -31.84
C GLN A 787 16.54 27.10 -30.56
N ASN A 788 15.63 26.61 -29.73
CA ASN A 788 15.15 27.29 -28.54
C ASN A 788 15.82 26.79 -27.26
N LEU A 789 16.51 25.64 -27.28
CA LEU A 789 17.16 25.05 -26.10
C LEU A 789 18.10 26.05 -25.40
N SER A 790 18.91 26.77 -26.16
CA SER A 790 19.85 27.78 -25.64
C SER A 790 19.21 28.99 -24.97
N LYS A 791 17.90 29.21 -25.18
CA LYS A 791 17.15 30.30 -24.50
C LYS A 791 16.81 29.96 -23.06
N VAL A 792 16.72 28.67 -22.73
CA VAL A 792 16.47 28.19 -21.38
C VAL A 792 17.80 28.13 -20.64
N ASN A 793 17.89 28.78 -19.48
CA ASN A 793 19.16 28.94 -18.77
C ASN A 793 18.98 28.82 -17.24
N ALA A 794 20.11 28.79 -16.53
CA ALA A 794 20.17 28.56 -15.08
C ALA A 794 19.45 29.61 -14.21
N GLN A 795 19.00 30.75 -14.75
CA GLN A 795 18.20 31.74 -14.02
C GLN A 795 16.89 31.15 -13.46
N ILE A 796 16.41 30.05 -14.05
CA ILE A 796 15.24 29.33 -13.57
C ILE A 796 15.40 28.82 -12.13
N PHE A 797 16.61 28.41 -11.74
CA PHE A 797 16.90 27.99 -10.37
C PHE A 797 16.73 29.14 -9.38
N SER A 798 17.22 30.33 -9.75
CA SER A 798 17.08 31.54 -8.93
C SER A 798 15.63 32.00 -8.79
N LEU A 799 14.82 31.86 -9.86
CA LEU A 799 13.39 32.22 -9.83
C LEU A 799 12.61 31.41 -8.79
N TYR A 800 12.95 30.13 -8.67
CA TYR A 800 12.27 29.18 -7.79
C TYR A 800 12.98 28.95 -6.45
N GLY A 801 14.19 29.51 -6.27
CA GLY A 801 14.97 29.33 -5.05
C GLY A 801 15.39 27.88 -4.81
N SER A 802 15.56 27.10 -5.88
CA SER A 802 15.93 25.69 -5.83
C SER A 802 16.86 25.38 -7.00
N ASN A 803 17.97 24.70 -6.72
CA ASN A 803 18.90 24.16 -7.71
C ASN A 803 18.49 22.76 -8.19
N LEU A 804 17.28 22.31 -7.88
CA LEU A 804 16.73 21.04 -8.34
C LEU A 804 15.34 21.26 -8.93
N LEU A 805 15.18 20.92 -10.19
CA LEU A 805 13.90 20.89 -10.89
C LEU A 805 13.72 19.51 -11.54
N THR A 806 12.48 19.09 -11.75
CA THR A 806 12.14 17.75 -12.23
C THR A 806 11.14 17.83 -13.36
N GLY A 807 11.17 16.92 -14.33
CA GLY A 807 10.15 16.88 -15.37
C GLY A 807 10.48 15.89 -16.47
N GLY A 808 9.54 15.69 -17.40
CA GLY A 808 9.78 14.95 -18.64
C GLY A 808 9.22 13.56 -18.76
N TYR A 809 9.02 12.80 -17.69
CA TYR A 809 8.40 11.50 -17.89
C TYR A 809 6.95 11.66 -18.35
N ASP A 810 6.59 10.99 -19.46
CA ASP A 810 5.30 11.13 -20.15
C ASP A 810 5.06 12.56 -20.69
N GLU A 811 6.11 13.16 -21.25
CA GLU A 811 6.03 14.48 -21.88
C GLU A 811 6.37 14.42 -23.37
N LEU A 812 5.56 15.08 -24.19
CA LEU A 812 5.87 15.32 -25.60
C LEU A 812 6.82 16.51 -25.75
N ARG A 813 7.90 16.31 -26.53
CA ARG A 813 8.96 17.33 -26.74
C ARG A 813 9.40 17.45 -28.20
N GLY A 814 10.08 18.57 -28.52
CA GLY A 814 10.58 18.91 -29.85
C GLY A 814 12.10 19.08 -29.96
N PHE A 815 12.89 18.59 -29.00
CA PHE A 815 14.31 18.97 -28.85
C PHE A 815 15.19 18.68 -30.08
N TYR A 816 14.91 17.61 -30.83
CA TYR A 816 15.66 17.25 -32.04
C TYR A 816 15.05 17.78 -33.35
N ALA A 817 14.17 18.78 -33.28
CA ALA A 817 13.55 19.42 -34.44
C ALA A 817 14.18 20.77 -34.77
N SER A 818 14.31 21.09 -36.07
CA SER A 818 15.11 22.23 -36.55
C SER A 818 14.37 23.58 -36.64
N SER A 819 13.03 23.66 -36.57
CA SER A 819 12.19 24.91 -36.67
C SER A 819 10.69 24.52 -36.52
N PRO A 820 9.74 25.35 -36.03
CA PRO A 820 8.59 24.90 -35.20
C PRO A 820 7.94 23.63 -35.74
N SER A 821 8.47 22.51 -35.26
CA SER A 821 8.03 21.17 -35.61
C SER A 821 7.22 20.73 -34.41
N PHE A 822 6.00 20.26 -34.64
CA PHE A 822 5.13 19.74 -33.60
C PHE A 822 5.90 18.73 -32.73
N PRO A 823 5.69 18.71 -31.39
CA PRO A 823 6.39 17.78 -30.54
C PRO A 823 6.03 16.34 -30.94
N TYR A 824 7.05 15.54 -31.23
CA TYR A 824 6.91 14.20 -31.84
C TYR A 824 7.68 13.12 -31.07
N GLN A 825 8.31 13.52 -29.97
CA GLN A 825 9.15 12.68 -29.13
C GLN A 825 8.45 12.54 -27.79
N LEU A 826 8.18 11.30 -27.40
CA LEU A 826 7.75 11.01 -26.04
C LEU A 826 8.98 10.77 -25.19
N HIS A 827 9.15 11.54 -24.13
CA HIS A 827 10.25 11.40 -23.22
C HIS A 827 9.99 10.26 -22.22
N LEU A 828 10.94 9.33 -22.13
CA LEU A 828 10.78 8.02 -21.47
C LEU A 828 11.40 7.93 -20.09
N GLY A 829 12.08 9.00 -19.65
CA GLY A 829 12.65 9.08 -18.31
C GLY A 829 12.22 10.38 -17.64
N GLU A 830 12.71 10.58 -16.43
CA GLU A 830 12.60 11.86 -15.74
C GLU A 830 13.94 12.58 -15.86
N ASP A 831 13.90 13.84 -16.23
CA ASP A 831 15.05 14.74 -16.19
C ASP A 831 15.06 15.49 -14.86
N TYR A 832 16.14 15.34 -14.12
CA TYR A 832 16.43 16.12 -12.93
C TYR A 832 17.43 17.22 -13.30
N LEU A 833 16.94 18.45 -13.51
CA LEU A 833 17.80 19.60 -13.78
C LEU A 833 18.51 20.00 -12.49
N ALA A 834 19.82 20.09 -12.54
CA ALA A 834 20.66 20.57 -11.45
C ALA A 834 21.96 21.16 -12.02
N PRO A 835 22.74 21.92 -11.23
CA PRO A 835 24.01 22.44 -11.68
C PRO A 835 24.95 21.35 -12.21
N ASN A 836 25.75 21.70 -13.22
CA ASN A 836 26.75 20.80 -13.78
C ASN A 836 27.64 20.24 -12.66
N LYS A 837 28.05 18.98 -12.80
CA LYS A 837 28.91 18.26 -11.84
C LYS A 837 28.28 18.06 -10.46
N THR A 838 26.96 18.20 -10.33
CA THR A 838 26.24 17.74 -9.12
C THR A 838 26.40 16.23 -9.00
N ALA A 839 26.71 15.75 -7.80
CA ALA A 839 26.97 14.34 -7.53
C ALA A 839 25.68 13.52 -7.52
N ILE A 840 25.72 12.38 -8.22
CA ILE A 840 24.64 11.38 -8.25
C ILE A 840 25.03 10.24 -7.33
N VAL A 841 24.11 9.81 -6.49
CA VAL A 841 24.33 8.75 -5.51
C VAL A 841 23.52 7.50 -5.84
N ALA A 842 23.99 6.34 -5.37
CA ALA A 842 23.23 5.11 -5.43
C ALA A 842 21.98 5.22 -4.52
N PRO A 843 20.75 5.06 -5.05
CA PRO A 843 19.54 5.22 -4.23
C PRO A 843 19.29 4.07 -3.25
N TYR A 844 19.91 2.92 -3.52
CA TYR A 844 19.84 1.69 -2.75
C TYR A 844 21.20 0.98 -2.79
N ASP A 845 21.39 -0.01 -1.94
CA ASP A 845 22.44 -1.00 -2.16
C ASP A 845 22.16 -1.74 -3.48
N GLY A 846 23.21 -2.00 -4.26
CA GLY A 846 23.03 -2.72 -5.52
C GLY A 846 24.31 -2.83 -6.33
N GLU A 847 24.13 -2.99 -7.64
CA GLU A 847 25.19 -3.42 -8.54
C GLU A 847 25.21 -2.59 -9.82
N ILE A 848 26.30 -1.85 -10.06
CA ILE A 848 26.56 -1.19 -11.34
C ILE A 848 26.96 -2.27 -12.36
N LEU A 849 26.23 -2.31 -13.47
CA LEU A 849 26.41 -3.29 -14.55
C LEU A 849 27.27 -2.76 -15.69
N GLY A 850 27.48 -1.44 -15.75
CA GLY A 850 28.35 -0.81 -16.73
C GLY A 850 28.28 0.70 -16.62
N ILE A 851 29.39 1.34 -16.98
CA ILE A 851 29.52 2.78 -17.20
C ILE A 851 30.22 2.95 -18.54
N VAL A 852 29.58 3.63 -19.49
CA VAL A 852 30.08 3.76 -20.86
C VAL A 852 29.85 5.16 -21.39
N TYR A 853 30.86 5.69 -22.05
CA TYR A 853 30.77 6.83 -22.96
C TYR A 853 30.98 6.33 -24.40
N HIS A 854 30.10 6.73 -25.31
CA HIS A 854 30.15 6.38 -26.72
C HIS A 854 30.28 7.64 -27.56
N ASP A 855 31.41 7.79 -28.24
CA ASP A 855 31.66 8.90 -29.16
C ASP A 855 31.67 8.42 -30.61
N ASN A 856 31.03 9.21 -31.48
CA ASN A 856 31.04 8.98 -32.90
C ASN A 856 31.98 10.00 -33.55
N VAL A 857 33.21 9.56 -33.81
CA VAL A 857 34.33 10.39 -34.28
C VAL A 857 33.99 11.12 -35.59
N SER A 858 33.06 10.59 -36.40
CA SER A 858 32.64 11.22 -37.67
C SER A 858 31.53 12.27 -37.52
N LYS A 859 31.01 12.52 -36.31
CA LYS A 859 29.87 13.42 -36.03
C LYS A 859 30.15 14.54 -35.02
N ALA A 860 31.40 14.76 -34.65
CA ALA A 860 31.87 15.61 -33.54
C ALA A 860 31.38 17.10 -33.49
N ASN A 861 30.59 17.59 -34.44
CA ASN A 861 30.19 19.00 -34.55
C ASN A 861 28.70 19.29 -34.31
N ASP A 862 27.87 18.31 -33.91
CA ASP A 862 26.46 18.59 -33.61
C ASP A 862 26.21 18.74 -32.10
N ILE A 863 26.00 19.99 -31.67
CA ILE A 863 25.73 20.44 -30.29
C ILE A 863 24.49 19.74 -29.67
N ALA A 864 23.70 18.98 -30.45
CA ALA A 864 22.51 18.27 -29.97
C ALA A 864 22.45 16.75 -30.26
N GLU A 865 23.56 16.04 -30.45
CA GLU A 865 23.53 14.59 -30.79
C GLU A 865 24.12 13.63 -29.73
N GLY A 866 24.49 14.09 -28.54
CA GLY A 866 25.12 13.27 -27.48
C GLY A 866 24.18 12.71 -26.42
N VAL A 867 24.33 11.41 -26.07
CA VAL A 867 23.69 10.77 -24.88
C VAL A 867 24.54 11.00 -23.60
N GLY A 868 25.79 11.44 -23.76
CA GLY A 868 26.76 11.56 -22.67
C GLY A 868 27.20 10.21 -22.12
N THR A 869 27.86 10.24 -20.96
CA THR A 869 28.19 9.01 -20.24
C THR A 869 26.91 8.37 -19.69
N THR A 870 26.79 7.05 -19.84
CA THR A 870 25.66 6.24 -19.39
C THR A 870 26.11 5.32 -18.25
N LEU A 871 25.30 5.23 -17.20
CA LEU A 871 25.45 4.28 -16.10
C LEU A 871 24.19 3.42 -16.00
N LEU A 872 24.35 2.12 -15.78
CA LEU A 872 23.25 1.21 -15.45
C LEU A 872 23.50 0.52 -14.12
N MET A 873 22.53 0.62 -13.21
CA MET A 873 22.51 -0.06 -11.93
C MET A 873 21.37 -1.07 -11.88
N ARG A 874 21.58 -2.23 -11.26
CA ARG A 874 20.51 -3.15 -10.84
C ARG A 874 20.37 -3.13 -9.32
N VAL A 875 19.13 -3.12 -8.86
CA VAL A 875 18.75 -3.15 -7.45
C VAL A 875 17.71 -4.26 -7.28
N LYS A 876 17.80 -5.05 -6.22
CA LYS A 876 16.77 -6.05 -5.94
C LYS A 876 15.48 -5.37 -5.47
N VAL A 877 14.34 -5.82 -5.98
CA VAL A 877 13.03 -5.26 -5.62
C VAL A 877 12.72 -5.48 -4.12
N GLU A 878 13.21 -6.56 -3.53
CA GLU A 878 13.05 -6.84 -2.09
C GLU A 878 13.69 -5.74 -1.21
N ASP A 879 14.85 -5.24 -1.62
CA ASP A 879 15.65 -4.24 -0.88
C ASP A 879 15.12 -2.80 -1.07
N MET A 880 14.21 -2.58 -2.02
CA MET A 880 13.61 -1.26 -2.22
C MET A 880 12.62 -0.94 -1.11
N ASN A 881 12.74 0.27 -0.56
CA ASN A 881 11.82 0.79 0.44
C ASN A 881 10.53 1.30 -0.22
N LEU A 882 9.73 0.37 -0.75
CA LEU A 882 8.45 0.63 -1.40
C LEU A 882 7.34 -0.06 -0.62
N SER A 883 6.13 0.53 -0.67
CA SER A 883 4.96 -0.12 -0.09
C SER A 883 4.69 -1.47 -0.78
N PRO A 884 4.07 -2.45 -0.09
CA PRO A 884 3.67 -3.71 -0.71
C PRO A 884 2.81 -3.49 -1.97
N LYS A 885 1.92 -2.48 -1.95
CA LYS A 885 1.14 -2.07 -3.11
C LYS A 885 2.01 -1.62 -4.28
N ASP A 886 2.98 -0.74 -4.06
CA ASP A 886 3.86 -0.25 -5.13
C ASP A 886 4.73 -1.38 -5.70
N LYS A 887 5.21 -2.30 -4.84
CA LYS A 887 5.93 -3.51 -5.27
C LYS A 887 5.05 -4.38 -6.17
N GLU A 888 3.79 -4.62 -5.79
CA GLU A 888 2.87 -5.42 -6.62
C GLU A 888 2.44 -4.67 -7.89
N LEU A 889 2.17 -3.38 -7.81
CA LEU A 889 1.68 -2.60 -8.95
C LEU A 889 2.76 -2.44 -10.03
N TYR A 890 3.99 -2.13 -9.62
CA TYR A 890 5.04 -1.75 -10.56
C TYR A 890 6.06 -2.86 -10.82
N PHE A 891 6.32 -3.73 -9.86
CA PHE A 891 7.44 -4.68 -9.88
C PHE A 891 7.03 -6.16 -9.72
N LYS A 892 5.74 -6.50 -9.86
CA LYS A 892 5.28 -7.90 -9.79
C LYS A 892 6.07 -8.81 -10.75
N ASP A 893 6.45 -9.97 -10.25
CA ASP A 893 7.30 -10.97 -10.92
C ASP A 893 8.69 -10.46 -11.33
N SER A 894 9.16 -9.33 -10.79
CA SER A 894 10.49 -8.80 -11.05
C SER A 894 11.41 -9.04 -9.85
N LEU A 895 12.57 -9.65 -10.09
CA LEU A 895 13.61 -9.81 -9.07
C LEU A 895 14.40 -8.50 -8.92
N TYR A 896 14.64 -7.79 -10.02
CA TYR A 896 15.43 -6.57 -10.06
C TYR A 896 14.63 -5.41 -10.70
N ALA A 897 14.98 -4.19 -10.30
CA ALA A 897 14.80 -3.03 -11.15
C ALA A 897 16.16 -2.55 -11.66
N TYR A 898 16.17 -2.12 -12.91
CA TYR A 898 17.30 -1.51 -13.58
C TYR A 898 17.09 0.00 -13.59
N ILE A 899 17.99 0.74 -12.94
CA ILE A 899 18.01 2.20 -12.88
C ILE A 899 19.14 2.66 -13.78
N GLY A 900 18.79 3.27 -14.91
CA GLY A 900 19.79 3.86 -15.80
C GLY A 900 19.81 5.37 -15.68
N VAL A 901 21.02 5.91 -15.76
CA VAL A 901 21.27 7.35 -15.76
C VAL A 901 22.12 7.69 -16.96
N ILE A 902 21.71 8.69 -17.75
CA ILE A 902 22.48 9.21 -18.90
C ILE A 902 22.77 10.70 -18.69
N HIS A 903 23.49 11.31 -19.64
CA HIS A 903 23.91 12.72 -19.56
C HIS A 903 24.89 13.01 -18.41
N LEU A 904 25.77 12.04 -18.14
CA LEU A 904 26.78 12.12 -17.08
C LEU A 904 28.10 12.71 -17.60
N ASP A 905 28.81 13.40 -16.70
CA ASP A 905 30.15 13.97 -16.92
C ASP A 905 31.16 12.83 -17.09
N GLN A 906 31.85 12.79 -18.23
CA GLN A 906 32.79 11.72 -18.54
C GLN A 906 33.99 11.73 -17.59
N GLU A 907 34.67 12.87 -17.45
CA GLU A 907 35.94 12.96 -16.73
C GLU A 907 35.79 12.63 -15.25
N GLN A 908 34.82 13.23 -14.56
CA GLN A 908 34.59 13.02 -13.14
C GLN A 908 33.96 11.66 -12.84
N THR A 909 33.08 11.16 -13.71
CA THR A 909 32.47 9.84 -13.51
C THR A 909 33.52 8.74 -13.65
N PHE A 910 34.39 8.77 -14.67
CA PHE A 910 35.44 7.75 -14.82
C PHE A 910 36.58 7.89 -13.81
N ASN A 911 36.83 9.10 -13.29
CA ASN A 911 37.81 9.34 -12.22
C ASN A 911 37.19 9.34 -10.80
N ASN A 912 36.02 8.72 -10.62
CA ASN A 912 35.32 8.71 -9.36
C ASN A 912 36.09 7.91 -8.29
N LYS A 913 36.78 8.63 -7.40
CA LYS A 913 37.56 8.06 -6.29
C LYS A 913 36.71 7.23 -5.32
N ALA A 914 35.42 7.53 -5.17
CA ALA A 914 34.53 6.79 -4.29
C ALA A 914 34.25 5.36 -4.79
N LEU A 915 34.42 5.11 -6.09
CA LEU A 915 34.22 3.79 -6.70
C LEU A 915 35.53 3.02 -6.95
N ASN A 916 36.68 3.69 -6.88
CA ASN A 916 38.00 3.12 -7.21
C ASN A 916 38.00 2.41 -8.58
N ILE A 917 37.42 3.06 -9.59
CA ILE A 917 37.35 2.57 -10.96
C ILE A 917 38.43 3.23 -11.84
N SER A 918 38.76 2.58 -12.95
CA SER A 918 39.58 3.12 -14.05
C SER A 918 38.78 3.02 -15.36
N SER A 919 39.23 3.66 -16.43
CA SER A 919 38.62 3.53 -17.76
C SER A 919 39.52 2.78 -18.74
N LYS A 920 38.91 2.21 -19.78
CA LYS A 920 39.60 1.65 -20.95
C LYS A 920 38.85 2.06 -22.22
N GLU A 921 39.61 2.37 -23.26
CA GLU A 921 39.11 2.81 -24.56
C GLU A 921 39.19 1.69 -25.59
N ILE A 922 38.16 1.56 -26.42
CA ILE A 922 38.13 0.68 -27.60
C ILE A 922 37.67 1.48 -28.81
N GLU A 923 38.46 1.47 -29.87
CA GLU A 923 38.04 1.94 -31.18
C GLU A 923 37.30 0.81 -31.92
N GLN A 924 36.08 1.10 -32.38
CA GLN A 924 35.30 0.23 -33.24
C GLN A 924 35.10 0.86 -34.60
N THR A 925 34.93 0.02 -35.63
CA THR A 925 34.51 0.46 -36.96
C THR A 925 33.20 -0.25 -37.28
N ASP A 926 32.13 0.51 -37.50
CA ASP A 926 30.83 -0.05 -37.86
C ASP A 926 30.86 -0.67 -39.28
N SER A 927 29.78 -1.37 -39.65
CA SER A 927 29.67 -2.01 -40.97
C SER A 927 29.66 -1.04 -42.16
N LYS A 928 29.52 0.27 -41.89
CA LYS A 928 29.56 1.36 -42.88
C LYS A 928 30.91 2.09 -42.89
N GLY A 929 31.89 1.65 -42.09
CA GLY A 929 33.21 2.26 -42.00
C GLY A 929 33.30 3.46 -41.06
N ASN A 930 32.25 3.78 -40.29
CA ASN A 930 32.31 4.85 -39.29
C ASN A 930 33.09 4.37 -38.08
N LYS A 931 34.02 5.21 -37.63
CA LYS A 931 34.78 4.97 -36.40
C LYS A 931 34.00 5.48 -35.19
N THR A 932 33.94 4.65 -34.16
CA THR A 932 33.39 5.02 -32.86
C THR A 932 34.40 4.71 -31.77
N ILE A 933 34.45 5.55 -30.74
CA ILE A 933 35.29 5.36 -29.56
C ILE A 933 34.37 5.05 -28.39
N ASP A 934 34.54 3.86 -27.82
CA ASP A 934 33.84 3.43 -26.61
C ASP A 934 34.80 3.48 -25.42
N VAL A 935 34.49 4.30 -24.42
CA VAL A 935 35.20 4.33 -23.13
C VAL A 935 34.34 3.64 -22.10
N TYR A 936 34.86 2.63 -21.41
CA TYR A 936 34.12 1.87 -20.40
C TYR A 936 34.88 1.76 -19.08
N ALA A 937 34.12 1.62 -17.99
CA ALA A 937 34.70 1.50 -16.66
C ALA A 937 35.20 0.09 -16.37
N THR A 938 36.28 0.04 -15.61
CA THR A 938 36.95 -1.16 -15.10
C THR A 938 37.10 -1.05 -13.59
N LYS A 939 37.05 -2.18 -12.90
CA LYS A 939 37.31 -2.28 -11.46
C LYS A 939 38.48 -3.21 -11.21
N PHE A 940 39.20 -2.99 -10.12
CA PHE A 940 40.25 -3.92 -9.70
C PHE A 940 39.64 -5.22 -9.19
N ASP A 941 40.04 -6.35 -9.78
CA ASP A 941 39.71 -7.69 -9.31
C ASP A 941 40.90 -8.27 -8.56
N ALA A 942 40.75 -8.43 -7.24
CA ALA A 942 41.81 -8.93 -6.38
C ALA A 942 42.18 -10.40 -6.66
N GLN A 943 41.27 -11.21 -7.23
CA GLN A 943 41.55 -12.60 -7.57
C GLN A 943 42.42 -12.70 -8.82
N LEU A 944 42.20 -11.79 -9.78
CA LEU A 944 42.97 -11.72 -11.03
C LEU A 944 44.20 -10.79 -10.91
N ASN A 945 44.26 -9.97 -9.87
CA ASN A 945 45.24 -8.90 -9.68
C ASN A 945 45.35 -8.00 -10.91
N ASP A 946 44.20 -7.66 -11.49
CA ASP A 946 44.09 -6.87 -12.73
C ASP A 946 42.80 -6.03 -12.73
N TYR A 947 42.73 -5.04 -13.62
CA TYR A 947 41.52 -4.28 -13.89
C TYR A 947 40.67 -4.98 -14.93
N VAL A 948 39.43 -5.30 -14.55
CA VAL A 948 38.45 -6.01 -15.39
C VAL A 948 37.25 -5.12 -15.69
N ALA A 949 36.64 -5.31 -16.86
CA ALA A 949 35.45 -4.58 -17.25
C ALA A 949 34.32 -4.78 -16.22
N ILE A 950 33.61 -3.69 -15.90
CA ILE A 950 32.36 -3.77 -15.15
C ILE A 950 31.28 -4.24 -16.13
N THR A 951 30.68 -5.41 -15.88
CA THR A 951 29.69 -6.05 -16.75
C THR A 951 28.55 -6.69 -15.93
N PRO A 952 27.42 -7.11 -16.54
CA PRO A 952 26.37 -7.86 -15.86
C PRO A 952 26.85 -9.12 -15.14
N ASP A 953 27.87 -9.79 -15.68
CA ASP A 953 28.50 -10.99 -15.12
C ASP A 953 29.58 -10.65 -14.09
N ASN A 954 30.16 -9.44 -14.16
CA ASN A 954 31.15 -8.93 -13.24
C ASN A 954 30.79 -7.52 -12.72
N PRO A 955 29.69 -7.36 -11.98
CA PRO A 955 29.17 -6.05 -11.59
C PRO A 955 30.02 -5.41 -10.48
N LEU A 956 29.96 -4.08 -10.36
CA LEU A 956 30.53 -3.36 -9.22
C LEU A 956 29.45 -3.15 -8.15
N LYS A 957 29.66 -3.69 -6.95
CA LYS A 957 28.76 -3.48 -5.81
C LYS A 957 28.92 -2.06 -5.26
N VAL A 958 27.81 -1.44 -4.94
CA VAL A 958 27.74 -0.10 -4.33
C VAL A 958 26.75 -0.10 -3.19
N THR A 959 26.98 0.78 -2.21
CA THR A 959 26.06 0.99 -1.09
C THR A 959 25.19 2.21 -1.33
N LYS A 960 24.00 2.23 -0.73
CA LYS A 960 23.12 3.39 -0.70
C LYS A 960 23.89 4.65 -0.30
N ASN A 961 23.57 5.76 -0.96
CA ASN A 961 24.19 7.09 -0.81
C ASN A 961 25.68 7.19 -1.25
N GLN A 962 26.30 6.12 -1.75
CA GLN A 962 27.63 6.22 -2.36
C GLN A 962 27.55 7.02 -3.65
N ILE A 963 28.48 7.98 -3.86
CA ILE A 963 28.55 8.74 -5.12
C ILE A 963 28.96 7.81 -6.25
N ILE A 964 28.12 7.72 -7.28
CA ILE A 964 28.32 6.80 -8.41
C ILE A 964 28.63 7.53 -9.73
N ALA A 965 28.22 8.79 -9.86
CA ALA A 965 28.45 9.58 -11.07
C ALA A 965 28.28 11.08 -10.80
N TYR A 966 28.50 11.90 -11.83
CA TYR A 966 28.31 13.36 -11.78
C TYR A 966 27.53 13.80 -13.02
N ILE A 967 26.68 14.83 -12.88
CA ILE A 967 25.92 15.37 -14.00
C ILE A 967 26.86 16.04 -15.02
N GLY A 968 26.67 15.75 -16.31
CA GLY A 968 27.40 16.37 -17.41
C GLY A 968 26.97 17.80 -17.72
N ASP A 969 27.77 18.49 -18.52
CA ASP A 969 27.40 19.82 -19.01
C ASP A 969 26.50 19.77 -20.27
N THR A 970 26.25 20.93 -20.88
CA THR A 970 25.39 21.02 -22.07
C THR A 970 25.96 20.34 -23.30
N HIS A 971 27.28 20.06 -23.33
CA HIS A 971 27.94 19.39 -24.43
C HIS A 971 27.78 17.87 -24.31
N GLU A 972 27.63 17.37 -23.07
CA GLU A 972 27.46 15.97 -22.75
C GLU A 972 25.99 15.52 -22.73
N ASN A 973 25.04 16.41 -23.01
CA ASN A 973 23.60 16.13 -22.84
C ASN A 973 22.69 16.51 -24.01
N GLY A 974 23.26 16.66 -25.20
CA GLY A 974 22.48 17.01 -26.40
C GLY A 974 21.99 18.46 -26.42
N GLY A 975 22.72 19.38 -25.77
CA GLY A 975 22.45 20.81 -25.82
C GLY A 975 21.32 21.28 -24.92
N TRP A 976 20.80 20.40 -24.05
CA TRP A 976 19.82 20.76 -23.04
C TRP A 976 20.49 21.34 -21.79
N MET A 977 19.73 21.95 -20.87
CA MET A 977 20.28 22.36 -19.57
C MET A 977 20.88 21.17 -18.84
N SER A 978 21.92 21.39 -18.02
CA SER A 978 22.55 20.31 -17.26
C SER A 978 21.51 19.57 -16.40
N HIS A 979 21.50 18.23 -16.55
CA HIS A 979 20.48 17.37 -15.97
C HIS A 979 20.94 15.92 -15.95
N ALA A 980 20.40 15.15 -15.00
CA ALA A 980 20.44 13.70 -15.05
C ALA A 980 19.12 13.20 -15.66
N HIS A 981 19.19 12.45 -16.76
CA HIS A 981 18.04 11.70 -17.26
C HIS A 981 18.04 10.32 -16.62
N VAL A 982 16.96 9.97 -15.93
CA VAL A 982 16.81 8.72 -15.20
C VAL A 982 15.65 7.91 -15.75
N SER A 983 15.89 6.63 -16.01
CA SER A 983 14.87 5.68 -16.45
C SER A 983 14.90 4.42 -15.59
N VAL A 984 13.71 3.91 -15.23
CA VAL A 984 13.55 2.69 -14.43
C VAL A 984 12.90 1.61 -15.26
N ILE A 985 13.48 0.42 -15.26
CA ILE A 985 13.02 -0.73 -16.04
C ILE A 985 12.91 -1.96 -15.15
N VAL A 986 11.82 -2.71 -15.28
CA VAL A 986 11.57 -3.90 -14.45
C VAL A 986 12.03 -5.19 -15.12
N SER A 987 12.61 -6.11 -14.34
CA SER A 987 13.21 -7.34 -14.85
C SER A 987 12.22 -8.45 -15.18
N GLY A 988 10.94 -8.38 -14.79
CA GLY A 988 9.99 -9.48 -15.03
C GLY A 988 9.64 -9.67 -16.51
N GLU A 989 9.34 -10.90 -16.94
CA GLU A 989 8.96 -11.23 -18.33
C GLU A 989 7.48 -10.90 -18.66
N ARG A 990 6.68 -10.57 -17.64
CA ARG A 990 5.22 -10.48 -17.73
C ARG A 990 4.74 -9.05 -17.54
N ASN A 991 3.71 -8.67 -18.28
CA ASN A 991 2.92 -7.47 -18.04
C ASN A 991 1.59 -7.86 -17.41
N TRP A 992 1.43 -7.53 -16.14
CA TRP A 992 0.18 -7.71 -15.40
C TRP A 992 -0.72 -6.51 -15.61
N ASN A 993 -2.02 -6.74 -15.79
CA ASN A 993 -3.03 -5.69 -15.81
C ASN A 993 -3.86 -5.68 -14.53
N GLU A 994 -4.74 -4.70 -14.40
CA GLU A 994 -5.56 -4.48 -13.21
C GLU A 994 -6.66 -5.54 -12.99
N ASN A 995 -6.83 -6.48 -13.93
CA ASN A 995 -7.73 -7.62 -13.82
C ASN A 995 -7.04 -8.89 -13.31
N GLY A 996 -5.74 -8.81 -13.01
CA GLY A 996 -4.95 -9.96 -12.55
C GLY A 996 -4.59 -10.93 -13.67
N PHE A 997 -4.71 -10.53 -14.94
CA PHE A 997 -4.21 -11.28 -16.09
C PHE A 997 -2.87 -10.73 -16.55
N TRP A 998 -2.09 -11.54 -17.26
CA TRP A 998 -0.82 -11.11 -17.82
C TRP A 998 -0.60 -11.52 -19.27
N ALA A 999 0.26 -10.76 -19.96
CA ALA A 999 0.79 -11.09 -21.27
C ALA A 999 2.32 -11.00 -21.28
N PRO A 1000 3.04 -11.81 -22.09
CA PRO A 1000 4.49 -11.74 -22.17
C PRO A 1000 4.95 -10.38 -22.73
N LYS A 1001 6.03 -9.84 -22.17
CA LYS A 1001 6.71 -8.66 -22.71
C LYS A 1001 7.34 -8.98 -24.06
N ARG A 1002 7.30 -8.02 -24.97
CA ARG A 1002 7.92 -8.16 -26.29
C ARG A 1002 9.45 -8.06 -26.20
N ASP A 1003 9.95 -7.08 -25.45
CA ASP A 1003 11.36 -6.76 -25.38
C ASP A 1003 11.86 -7.02 -23.93
N TYR A 1004 12.35 -8.23 -23.67
CA TYR A 1004 12.86 -8.63 -22.36
C TYR A 1004 14.24 -7.99 -22.07
N TYR A 1005 14.31 -7.07 -21.11
CA TYR A 1005 15.50 -6.24 -20.91
C TYR A 1005 16.76 -7.05 -20.58
N GLU A 1006 16.69 -8.14 -19.81
CA GLU A 1006 17.90 -8.90 -19.49
C GLU A 1006 18.51 -9.63 -20.69
N SER A 1007 17.70 -9.94 -21.72
CA SER A 1007 18.24 -10.51 -22.97
C SER A 1007 19.22 -9.57 -23.64
N ARG A 1008 18.98 -8.25 -23.53
CA ARG A 1008 19.83 -7.20 -24.09
C ARG A 1008 21.12 -7.03 -23.30
N LEU A 1009 21.08 -7.19 -21.97
CA LEU A 1009 22.27 -7.10 -21.10
C LEU A 1009 23.36 -8.10 -21.50
N LYS A 1010 22.97 -9.30 -21.97
CA LYS A 1010 23.91 -10.34 -22.44
C LYS A 1010 24.77 -9.91 -23.63
N THR A 1011 24.40 -8.84 -24.33
CA THR A 1011 25.17 -8.31 -25.46
C THR A 1011 26.26 -7.32 -25.03
N TYR A 1012 26.28 -6.91 -23.76
CA TYR A 1012 27.27 -6.00 -23.22
C TYR A 1012 28.38 -6.76 -22.49
N ASN A 1013 29.54 -6.85 -23.14
CA ASN A 1013 30.79 -7.33 -22.57
C ASN A 1013 31.97 -6.71 -23.33
N PRO A 1014 32.55 -5.60 -22.84
CA PRO A 1014 33.63 -4.88 -23.54
C PRO A 1014 34.87 -5.73 -23.90
N ASP A 1015 35.09 -6.86 -23.23
CA ASP A 1015 36.18 -7.78 -23.54
C ASP A 1015 35.86 -8.71 -24.73
N SER A 1016 34.63 -8.66 -25.25
CA SER A 1016 34.19 -9.36 -26.46
C SER A 1016 34.36 -8.48 -27.71
N PRO A 1017 34.95 -8.98 -28.81
CA PRO A 1017 35.11 -8.20 -30.04
C PRO A 1017 33.80 -7.86 -30.76
N ARG A 1018 32.66 -8.39 -30.30
CA ARG A 1018 31.32 -8.13 -30.85
C ARG A 1018 30.36 -7.51 -29.83
N PHE A 1019 30.89 -6.87 -28.80
CA PHE A 1019 30.05 -6.26 -27.78
C PHE A 1019 29.21 -5.13 -28.34
N ASN A 1020 28.08 -4.89 -27.69
CA ASN A 1020 27.18 -3.80 -28.02
C ASN A 1020 27.00 -2.90 -26.79
N TRP A 1021 27.53 -1.68 -26.84
CA TRP A 1021 27.39 -0.72 -25.73
C TRP A 1021 25.93 -0.44 -25.40
N SER A 1022 25.05 -0.49 -26.43
CA SER A 1022 23.63 -0.30 -26.21
C SER A 1022 23.04 -1.41 -25.33
N GLY A 1023 23.73 -2.51 -25.06
CA GLY A 1023 23.28 -3.54 -24.11
C GLY A 1023 22.90 -3.00 -22.73
N ILE A 1024 23.55 -1.93 -22.25
CA ILE A 1024 23.29 -1.31 -20.94
C ILE A 1024 22.52 0.02 -21.00
N ARG A 1025 22.18 0.52 -22.21
CA ARG A 1025 21.54 1.83 -22.37
C ARG A 1025 20.05 1.78 -21.98
N VAL A 1026 19.57 2.72 -21.17
CA VAL A 1026 18.13 2.90 -20.93
C VAL A 1026 17.44 3.77 -22.00
N PRO A 1027 16.13 3.58 -22.23
CA PRO A 1027 15.37 4.43 -23.15
C PRO A 1027 15.41 5.90 -22.71
N GLY A 1028 15.72 6.81 -23.64
CA GLY A 1028 15.70 8.25 -23.42
C GLY A 1028 14.42 8.89 -23.96
N VAL A 1029 14.24 8.78 -25.28
CA VAL A 1029 13.04 9.24 -25.99
C VAL A 1029 12.54 8.15 -26.93
N ALA A 1030 11.23 8.08 -27.11
CA ALA A 1030 10.62 7.33 -28.20
C ALA A 1030 10.21 8.30 -29.31
N PHE A 1031 10.47 7.88 -30.55
CA PHE A 1031 10.04 8.58 -31.75
C PHE A 1031 8.79 7.90 -32.32
N ASN A 1032 7.81 8.69 -32.74
CA ASN A 1032 6.70 8.16 -33.50
C ASN A 1032 7.19 7.74 -34.91
N SER A 1033 6.86 6.52 -35.35
CA SER A 1033 7.30 5.98 -36.65
C SER A 1033 6.55 6.56 -37.87
N GLY A 1034 5.43 7.26 -37.65
CA GLY A 1034 4.66 7.94 -38.71
C GLY A 1034 5.04 9.40 -38.92
N ASP A 1035 6.18 9.83 -38.38
CA ASP A 1035 6.51 11.23 -38.13
C ASP A 1035 6.87 12.04 -39.39
N LEU A 1036 5.94 12.93 -39.77
CA LEU A 1036 6.08 13.92 -40.83
C LEU A 1036 6.60 15.28 -40.30
N SER A 1037 6.93 15.40 -39.00
CA SER A 1037 7.39 16.65 -38.37
C SER A 1037 8.72 17.19 -38.91
N LYS A 1038 9.48 16.36 -39.64
CA LYS A 1038 10.71 16.77 -40.34
C LYS A 1038 10.45 17.57 -41.62
N GLN A 1039 9.19 17.79 -42.01
CA GLN A 1039 8.83 18.38 -43.31
C GLN A 1039 8.41 19.85 -43.17
N ARG A 1040 8.85 20.68 -44.12
CA ARG A 1040 8.52 22.12 -44.20
C ARG A 1040 7.16 22.25 -44.90
N ASN A 1041 6.21 22.99 -44.30
CA ASN A 1041 4.82 23.23 -44.75
C ASN A 1041 3.81 22.12 -44.42
N LEU A 1042 3.38 22.05 -43.16
CA LEU A 1042 2.45 21.04 -42.65
C LEU A 1042 1.00 21.57 -42.66
N GLN A 1043 0.11 20.91 -43.40
CA GLN A 1043 -1.35 21.12 -43.30
C GLN A 1043 -1.99 19.98 -42.50
N ALA A 1044 -3.04 20.24 -41.72
CA ALA A 1044 -3.74 19.14 -41.04
C ALA A 1044 -4.50 18.28 -42.08
N PRO A 1045 -4.44 16.94 -42.03
CA PRO A 1045 -5.17 16.08 -42.94
C PRO A 1045 -6.66 16.31 -42.79
N LYS A 1046 -7.40 16.41 -43.90
CA LYS A 1046 -8.85 16.26 -43.85
C LYS A 1046 -9.18 14.83 -43.49
N VAL A 1047 -10.15 14.63 -42.60
CA VAL A 1047 -10.54 13.30 -42.14
C VAL A 1047 -12.02 13.07 -42.43
N ASP A 1048 -12.34 11.89 -42.97
CA ASP A 1048 -13.71 11.45 -43.16
C ASP A 1048 -14.41 11.34 -41.79
N PRO A 1049 -15.50 12.08 -41.54
CA PRO A 1049 -16.21 12.05 -40.26
C PRO A 1049 -16.80 10.66 -39.92
N GLN A 1050 -17.09 9.81 -40.91
CA GLN A 1050 -17.65 8.47 -40.66
C GLN A 1050 -16.59 7.42 -40.35
N SER A 1051 -15.52 7.35 -41.15
CA SER A 1051 -14.50 6.30 -41.02
C SER A 1051 -13.26 6.70 -40.22
N GLY A 1052 -13.02 8.00 -40.01
CA GLY A 1052 -11.80 8.51 -39.38
C GLY A 1052 -10.55 8.44 -40.25
N LYS A 1053 -10.69 8.01 -41.51
CA LYS A 1053 -9.57 7.88 -42.44
C LYS A 1053 -9.21 9.22 -43.05
N VAL A 1054 -7.92 9.42 -43.29
CA VAL A 1054 -7.40 10.59 -44.02
C VAL A 1054 -7.96 10.62 -45.44
N ILE A 1055 -8.53 11.76 -45.83
CA ILE A 1055 -8.92 12.06 -47.20
C ILE A 1055 -7.67 12.61 -47.89
N ILE A 1056 -7.00 11.77 -48.68
CA ILE A 1056 -5.79 12.16 -49.44
C ILE A 1056 -6.22 13.07 -50.60
N PRO A 1057 -5.75 14.34 -50.69
CA PRO A 1057 -6.02 15.19 -51.84
C PRO A 1057 -5.43 14.59 -53.12
N LYS A 1058 -6.18 14.65 -54.23
CA LYS A 1058 -5.72 14.12 -55.54
C LYS A 1058 -4.71 15.02 -56.25
N GLU A 1059 -4.54 16.27 -55.85
CA GLU A 1059 -3.67 17.26 -56.48
C GLU A 1059 -2.97 18.09 -55.39
N ASP A 1060 -1.67 18.31 -55.57
CA ASP A 1060 -0.65 18.86 -54.66
C ASP A 1060 -0.18 18.00 -53.47
N SER A 1061 1.12 17.68 -53.51
CA SER A 1061 1.88 16.88 -52.53
C SER A 1061 2.27 17.67 -51.28
N ASP A 1062 1.39 18.57 -50.81
CA ASP A 1062 1.58 19.19 -49.50
C ASP A 1062 1.34 18.12 -48.42
N THR A 1063 2.32 17.95 -47.55
CA THR A 1063 2.39 16.82 -46.62
C THR A 1063 1.58 17.10 -45.35
N LEU A 1064 0.70 16.16 -45.01
CA LEU A 1064 -0.31 16.34 -43.97
C LEU A 1064 0.21 15.91 -42.59
N TYR A 1065 0.06 16.69 -41.51
CA TYR A 1065 0.51 16.28 -40.15
C TYR A 1065 -0.64 15.83 -39.23
N SER A 1066 -0.43 14.76 -38.47
CA SER A 1066 -1.35 14.33 -37.40
C SER A 1066 -0.81 14.69 -36.01
N PHE A 1067 -1.69 14.72 -35.01
CA PHE A 1067 -1.27 14.76 -33.62
C PHE A 1067 -0.54 13.46 -33.25
N THR A 1068 0.55 13.57 -32.52
CA THR A 1068 1.24 12.42 -31.94
C THR A 1068 0.42 11.88 -30.78
N ILE A 1069 -0.42 10.87 -31.03
CA ILE A 1069 -0.97 10.03 -29.96
C ILE A 1069 0.03 8.93 -29.69
N PHE A 1070 0.71 9.07 -28.56
CA PHE A 1070 1.80 8.21 -28.16
C PHE A 1070 1.77 8.05 -26.63
N PRO A 1071 0.85 7.24 -26.09
CA PRO A 1071 0.70 7.09 -24.65
C PRO A 1071 1.92 6.40 -24.05
N ILE A 1072 2.34 6.85 -22.87
CA ILE A 1072 3.48 6.26 -22.15
C ILE A 1072 3.25 4.78 -21.80
N GLU A 1073 1.99 4.40 -21.56
CA GLU A 1073 1.58 3.02 -21.27
C GLU A 1073 2.07 2.03 -22.34
N ALA A 1074 2.12 2.44 -23.62
CA ALA A 1074 2.64 1.60 -24.68
C ALA A 1074 4.14 1.24 -24.47
N GLN A 1075 4.92 2.15 -23.90
CA GLN A 1075 6.35 1.94 -23.60
C GLN A 1075 6.54 1.18 -22.28
N GLU A 1076 5.69 1.45 -21.28
CA GLU A 1076 5.65 0.70 -20.02
C GLU A 1076 5.36 -0.79 -20.25
N MET A 1077 4.42 -1.09 -21.15
CA MET A 1077 4.06 -2.45 -21.54
C MET A 1077 5.11 -3.08 -22.46
N ARG A 1078 5.65 -2.34 -23.43
CA ARG A 1078 6.61 -2.92 -24.37
C ARG A 1078 7.96 -3.25 -23.72
N ASN A 1079 8.50 -2.29 -22.96
CA ASN A 1079 9.89 -2.31 -22.49
C ASN A 1079 9.99 -2.59 -20.97
N GLY A 1080 8.87 -2.63 -20.24
CA GLY A 1080 8.90 -2.69 -18.78
C GLY A 1080 9.32 -1.36 -18.13
N LEU A 1081 9.18 -0.24 -18.84
CA LEU A 1081 9.48 1.10 -18.33
C LEU A 1081 8.56 1.46 -17.15
N ARG A 1082 9.08 2.20 -16.16
CA ARG A 1082 8.32 2.73 -15.03
C ARG A 1082 8.70 4.18 -14.76
N ASN A 1083 7.74 4.95 -14.24
CA ASN A 1083 7.97 6.31 -13.78
C ASN A 1083 9.07 6.33 -12.69
N PRO A 1084 10.21 7.00 -12.91
CA PRO A 1084 11.29 7.07 -11.91
C PRO A 1084 10.83 7.63 -10.56
N ASN A 1085 9.82 8.51 -10.55
CA ASN A 1085 9.33 9.13 -9.33
C ASN A 1085 8.57 8.17 -8.39
N ILE A 1086 8.32 6.92 -8.80
CA ILE A 1086 7.92 5.85 -7.86
C ILE A 1086 9.02 5.64 -6.80
N LEU A 1087 10.30 5.81 -7.17
CA LEU A 1087 11.44 5.63 -6.28
C LEU A 1087 11.84 6.93 -5.59
N PHE A 1088 11.89 8.05 -6.33
CA PHE A 1088 12.53 9.28 -5.86
C PHE A 1088 11.55 10.31 -5.27
N LYS A 1089 10.28 10.28 -5.69
CA LYS A 1089 9.22 11.21 -5.25
C LYS A 1089 9.61 12.71 -5.29
N LEU A 1090 10.52 13.09 -6.18
CA LEU A 1090 10.85 14.50 -6.45
C LEU A 1090 9.72 15.19 -7.23
N ARG A 1091 8.96 14.40 -8.03
CA ARG A 1091 7.68 14.79 -8.62
C ARG A 1091 6.57 13.85 -8.18
N THR A 1092 5.49 14.38 -7.63
CA THR A 1092 4.25 13.66 -7.35
C THR A 1092 3.07 14.36 -8.05
N LYS A 1093 1.85 13.87 -7.87
CA LYS A 1093 0.65 14.52 -8.43
C LYS A 1093 0.39 15.90 -7.80
N GLU A 1094 0.94 16.16 -6.61
CA GLU A 1094 0.85 17.42 -5.88
C GLU A 1094 1.93 18.43 -6.28
N THR A 1095 2.99 18.01 -6.98
CA THR A 1095 4.09 18.91 -7.33
C THR A 1095 3.60 20.05 -8.24
N TYR A 1096 3.75 21.29 -7.78
CA TYR A 1096 3.57 22.50 -8.60
C TYR A 1096 4.42 22.46 -9.87
N ALA A 1097 3.83 22.90 -10.96
CA ALA A 1097 4.38 22.88 -12.30
C ALA A 1097 4.44 24.28 -12.93
N PHE A 1098 5.30 24.43 -13.93
CA PHE A 1098 5.36 25.60 -14.80
C PHE A 1098 5.70 25.19 -16.24
N ASP A 1099 5.29 26.00 -17.21
CA ASP A 1099 5.59 25.77 -18.63
C ASP A 1099 6.78 26.61 -19.07
N ILE A 1100 7.85 25.96 -19.55
CA ILE A 1100 9.08 26.61 -20.02
C ILE A 1100 8.80 27.54 -21.19
N SER A 1101 7.88 27.15 -22.08
CA SER A 1101 7.56 27.95 -23.25
C SER A 1101 6.84 29.24 -22.87
N GLU A 1102 5.97 29.20 -21.86
CA GLU A 1102 5.32 30.39 -21.31
C GLU A 1102 6.32 31.29 -20.57
N LEU A 1103 7.18 30.70 -19.72
CA LEU A 1103 8.15 31.40 -18.89
C LEU A 1103 9.18 32.19 -19.74
N PHE A 1104 9.74 31.55 -20.77
CA PHE A 1104 10.76 32.16 -21.64
C PHE A 1104 10.19 32.79 -22.92
N LYS A 1105 8.85 32.84 -23.08
CA LYS A 1105 8.16 33.42 -24.25
C LYS A 1105 8.63 32.82 -25.58
N ILE A 1106 8.70 31.50 -25.64
CA ILE A 1106 9.43 30.76 -26.68
C ILE A 1106 8.64 30.59 -28.00
N ASN A 1107 7.33 30.85 -28.01
CA ASN A 1107 6.46 30.75 -29.19
C ASN A 1107 5.39 31.87 -29.26
N ASN A 1108 5.71 33.07 -28.74
CA ASN A 1108 4.87 34.27 -28.87
C ASN A 1108 5.34 35.17 -30.02
#